data_AF-F6ESE2-F1
#
_entry.id   AF-F6ESE2-F1
#
_cell.length_a   1.000
_cell.length_b   1.000
_cell.length_c   1.000
_cell.angle_alpha   90.00
_cell.angle_beta   90.00
_cell.angle_gamma   90.00
#
_symmetry.space_group_name_H-M   'P 1'
#
loop_
_entity.id
_entity.type
_entity.pdbx_description
1 polymer ?
#
loop_
_entity_poly.entity_id
_entity_poly.type
_entity_poly.pdbx_seq_one_letter_code
_entity_poly.pdbx_strand_id
1 'polypeptide(L)'
;MSCPIRYKGCLGHDCLRKRNDYIQPAQDEVLERGEFVHICVSPSTHHESTTVPLQFPVYENLLVELVPESLNCFDPTAVALDLDGVQIGYLNRKVAEVWHPIVSALNNRGYRVLAQAESEYDNDVGEWININLPDWNRWIPIGEHAGFSSGFKELWQELPADTRERLLESFGEAELEVYLTRVRNLSRLMPTARWDAYDDDLPFLVKQCVRDLAKGQQRSRSRISGDGEPDPYEVARRTKPKYADNQYILRWWGSIQEAALSRAITEYAWHFPMFVADEIVAVTRAEDLERWRAGDPSCREREWRGWHSALTRFCNTRALQAGLFDRAPLPETRTCLRCQAVFSTYDVSWGAVRRLGGIGQWSYCRSCCQECLYENDLNDDWCAAADAEHYLRELADLYQAVPPQNLFDQANFLLGFDDNTRTQILNLGAGRPTVAKIQEIYGSWLHALIAAEVLEDGTHRTSRGTRTIAADGHVCLSLAEKTIDDWLTSYGIEHTREPQYPDSNYRADFRVGDTFIEYFGLTGDPEYDRKTREKKALARRHKVDLIAIYPKDIAAWGRTQNRVAERLGINLSTTFRRPVLRRPLMKRAVVRLPSPPPPRPAGPAAGWYPDPGRRGASRYWDGRFWTTQIRDPRDRLRADTPFEDGASRPVKGTDVHGESADRVVERISESGLDRDDPEGALRQWYQCMDAEENNSHREVIPGSELYEGVAPAPYHSAASYFQERRNRPAELAVLERFAAQRHAPGVGPPQMLARRDAIRKRGWHPDPIAAKMLPDYPPPRVLRL
;
A
#
# COMPACT_ATOMS: atom_id res chain seq x y z
N MET A 1 34.68 47.62 -1.40
CA MET A 1 34.69 49.06 -1.77
C MET A 1 33.35 49.65 -1.36
N SER A 2 33.41 50.76 -0.63
CA SER A 2 32.32 51.45 0.05
C SER A 2 31.32 52.12 -0.90
N CYS A 3 30.01 51.99 -0.64
CA CYS A 3 29.00 52.94 -1.11
C CYS A 3 28.22 53.45 0.11
N PRO A 4 28.23 54.76 0.39
CA PRO A 4 27.51 55.35 1.52
C PRO A 4 26.05 55.53 1.13
N ILE A 5 25.13 55.47 2.09
CA ILE A 5 24.05 56.46 2.28
C ILE A 5 23.31 56.05 3.57
N ARG A 6 23.36 56.95 4.56
CA ARG A 6 22.38 57.03 5.65
C ARG A 6 21.19 57.82 5.10
N TYR A 7 19.98 57.25 5.09
CA TYR A 7 18.78 58.08 4.94
C TYR A 7 18.19 58.42 6.30
N LYS A 8 18.44 59.68 6.70
CA LYS A 8 17.54 60.47 7.53
C LYS A 8 16.30 60.81 6.70
N GLY A 9 15.12 60.49 7.22
CA GLY A 9 13.85 61.17 6.94
C GLY A 9 13.35 61.20 5.49
N CYS A 10 12.42 60.31 5.16
CA CYS A 10 11.46 60.52 4.08
C CYS A 10 10.04 60.24 4.61
N LEU A 11 9.37 61.29 5.09
CA LEU A 11 7.92 61.41 5.00
C LEU A 11 7.67 62.02 3.61
N GLY A 12 7.32 61.19 2.62
CA GLY A 12 7.07 61.66 1.25
C GLY A 12 6.89 60.51 0.25
N HIS A 13 5.96 60.68 -0.68
CA HIS A 13 5.43 59.74 -1.68
C HIS A 13 6.45 59.19 -2.73
N ASP A 14 7.74 59.08 -2.40
CA ASP A 14 8.84 58.87 -3.36
C ASP A 14 9.39 57.42 -3.40
N CYS A 15 8.63 56.41 -2.93
CA CYS A 15 9.08 55.00 -2.95
C CYS A 15 8.67 54.22 -4.22
N LEU A 16 8.08 54.88 -5.24
CA LEU A 16 7.78 54.26 -6.53
C LEU A 16 9.02 54.29 -7.45
N ARG A 17 9.30 53.16 -8.11
CA ARG A 17 10.36 53.03 -9.10
C ARG A 17 10.17 54.06 -10.22
N LYS A 18 11.18 54.90 -10.47
CA LYS A 18 11.12 55.91 -11.55
C LYS A 18 11.33 55.23 -12.89
N ARG A 19 10.83 55.86 -13.97
CA ARG A 19 10.79 55.32 -15.35
C ARG A 19 12.15 54.84 -15.94
N ASN A 20 13.27 55.11 -15.27
CA ASN A 20 14.62 54.69 -15.69
C ASN A 20 15.43 53.96 -14.60
N ASP A 21 14.82 53.63 -13.45
CA ASP A 21 15.55 53.01 -12.32
C ASP A 21 15.79 51.50 -12.53
N TYR A 22 15.01 50.89 -13.42
CA TYR A 22 15.15 49.50 -13.81
C TYR A 22 15.69 49.40 -15.23
N ILE A 23 16.87 48.78 -15.37
CA ILE A 23 17.45 48.44 -16.66
C ILE A 23 16.90 47.08 -17.06
N GLN A 24 16.00 47.08 -18.04
CA GLN A 24 15.36 45.86 -18.51
C GLN A 24 16.42 44.89 -19.06
N PRO A 25 16.47 43.64 -18.56
CA PRO A 25 17.38 42.64 -19.07
C PRO A 25 17.05 42.26 -20.53
N ALA A 26 18.07 41.81 -21.28
CA ALA A 26 17.96 41.63 -22.73
C ALA A 26 17.35 40.30 -23.19
N GLN A 27 17.25 39.31 -22.29
CA GLN A 27 16.72 37.98 -22.60
C GLN A 27 15.40 37.76 -21.87
N ASP A 28 14.44 37.10 -22.50
CA ASP A 28 13.14 36.81 -21.90
C ASP A 28 13.14 35.43 -21.27
N GLU A 29 12.70 35.36 -20.01
CA GLU A 29 12.32 34.12 -19.34
C GLU A 29 10.81 34.16 -19.13
N VAL A 30 10.08 33.47 -20.01
CA VAL A 30 8.62 33.37 -19.93
C VAL A 30 8.25 32.21 -19.01
N LEU A 31 7.71 32.54 -17.84
CA LEU A 31 7.21 31.56 -16.89
C LEU A 31 6.05 30.78 -17.51
N GLU A 32 6.07 29.46 -17.33
CA GLU A 32 4.98 28.60 -17.75
C GLU A 32 3.67 29.00 -17.03
N ARG A 33 2.54 28.98 -17.75
CA ARG A 33 1.23 29.29 -17.15
C ARG A 33 0.94 28.29 -16.03
N GLY A 34 0.79 28.77 -14.79
CA GLY A 34 0.32 27.95 -13.68
C GLY A 34 -1.17 28.15 -13.39
N GLU A 35 -1.75 27.19 -12.67
CA GLU A 35 -3.16 27.23 -12.23
C GLU A 35 -3.38 28.14 -11.01
N PHE A 36 -2.30 28.67 -10.43
CA PHE A 36 -2.36 29.54 -9.27
C PHE A 36 -2.58 30.99 -9.73
N VAL A 37 -3.85 31.38 -9.76
CA VAL A 37 -4.29 32.70 -10.20
C VAL A 37 -4.14 33.72 -9.07
N HIS A 38 -3.39 34.79 -9.34
CA HIS A 38 -3.23 35.91 -8.43
C HIS A 38 -3.99 37.13 -8.92
N ILE A 39 -5.04 37.47 -8.17
CA ILE A 39 -5.85 38.67 -8.42
C ILE A 39 -5.04 39.90 -8.00
N CYS A 40 -4.68 40.73 -8.97
CA CYS A 40 -4.10 42.05 -8.77
C CYS A 40 -5.14 43.09 -9.16
N VAL A 41 -5.83 43.62 -8.15
CA VAL A 41 -6.81 44.69 -8.31
C VAL A 41 -6.08 46.01 -8.52
N SER A 42 -6.51 46.80 -9.50
CA SER A 42 -6.17 48.23 -9.57
C SER A 42 -6.44 48.88 -8.19
N PRO A 43 -5.55 49.74 -7.67
CA PRO A 43 -5.46 49.97 -6.23
C PRO A 43 -6.66 50.74 -5.68
N SER A 44 -7.67 50.03 -5.16
CA SER A 44 -8.51 50.56 -4.10
C SER A 44 -7.87 50.21 -2.76
N THR A 45 -7.61 51.24 -1.95
CA THR A 45 -7.14 51.23 -0.54
C THR A 45 -5.64 51.30 -0.23
N HIS A 46 -4.84 52.18 -0.88
CA HIS A 46 -3.93 53.11 -0.13
C HIS A 46 -3.01 54.03 -0.96
N HIS A 47 -2.99 53.98 -2.29
CA HIS A 47 -2.21 54.96 -3.06
C HIS A 47 -2.99 55.49 -4.27
N GLU A 48 -3.77 56.55 -4.03
CA GLU A 48 -4.15 57.49 -5.10
C GLU A 48 -2.90 58.25 -5.53
N SER A 49 -2.32 57.91 -6.68
CA SER A 49 -1.84 58.85 -7.70
C SER A 49 -0.89 58.14 -8.66
N THR A 50 -1.14 58.33 -9.96
CA THR A 50 -0.24 58.10 -11.13
C THR A 50 -0.40 56.87 -12.01
N THR A 51 -1.40 56.00 -11.84
CA THR A 51 -1.74 55.03 -12.89
C THR A 51 -2.68 55.67 -13.92
N VAL A 52 -2.21 55.71 -15.16
CA VAL A 52 -3.01 56.02 -16.37
C VAL A 52 -4.28 55.15 -16.33
N PRO A 53 -5.48 55.67 -16.66
CA PRO A 53 -6.65 54.83 -16.83
C PRO A 53 -6.38 53.89 -17.99
N LEU A 54 -5.94 52.67 -17.69
CA LEU A 54 -5.80 51.61 -18.66
C LEU A 54 -7.22 51.14 -18.96
N GLN A 55 -7.80 51.60 -20.07
CA GLN A 55 -8.94 50.92 -20.65
C GLN A 55 -8.40 49.66 -21.34
N PHE A 56 -8.53 48.51 -20.69
CA PHE A 56 -8.17 47.24 -21.32
C PHE A 56 -9.36 46.71 -22.13
N PRO A 57 -9.24 46.47 -23.45
CA PRO A 57 -10.04 45.44 -24.09
C PRO A 57 -9.82 44.12 -23.34
N VAL A 58 -10.87 43.32 -23.10
CA VAL A 58 -10.74 42.00 -22.47
C VAL A 58 -9.79 41.14 -23.32
N TYR A 59 -8.57 40.92 -22.84
CA TYR A 59 -7.56 40.09 -23.49
C TYR A 59 -7.38 38.79 -22.69
N GLU A 60 -7.53 37.65 -23.37
CA GLU A 60 -7.41 36.32 -22.76
C GLU A 60 -5.94 35.88 -22.55
N ASN A 61 -4.93 36.66 -22.98
CA ASN A 61 -3.50 36.31 -22.83
C ASN A 61 -2.57 37.53 -22.88
N LEU A 62 -2.30 38.16 -21.74
CA LEU A 62 -1.30 39.22 -21.57
C LEU A 62 0.03 38.63 -21.05
N LEU A 63 1.16 39.27 -21.37
CA LEU A 63 2.45 38.99 -20.72
C LEU A 63 2.80 40.17 -19.82
N VAL A 64 2.85 39.92 -18.51
CA VAL A 64 3.21 40.90 -17.49
C VAL A 64 4.62 40.61 -17.01
N GLU A 65 5.46 41.63 -17.00
CA GLU A 65 6.81 41.55 -16.47
C GLU A 65 6.81 41.61 -14.94
N LEU A 66 7.52 40.68 -14.31
CA LEU A 66 7.76 40.66 -12.88
C LEU A 66 9.09 41.38 -12.60
N VAL A 67 9.02 42.52 -11.92
CA VAL A 67 10.20 43.34 -11.62
C VAL A 67 10.48 43.34 -10.12
N PRO A 68 11.68 42.90 -9.67
CA PRO A 68 11.99 42.86 -8.25
C PRO A 68 12.39 44.26 -7.77
N GLU A 69 11.76 44.74 -6.70
CA GLU A 69 12.06 46.04 -6.09
C GLU A 69 12.74 45.87 -4.72
N SER A 70 13.98 45.37 -4.70
CA SER A 70 14.71 45.10 -3.45
C SER A 70 15.01 46.35 -2.60
N LEU A 71 14.81 47.55 -3.15
CA LEU A 71 14.98 48.84 -2.46
C LEU A 71 13.65 49.47 -2.02
N ASN A 72 12.52 48.76 -2.20
CA ASN A 72 11.22 49.26 -1.79
C ASN A 72 11.18 49.41 -0.25
N CYS A 73 10.82 50.62 0.19
CA CYS A 73 10.90 51.04 1.58
C CYS A 73 9.85 50.38 2.50
N PHE A 74 8.78 49.82 1.92
CA PHE A 74 7.67 49.19 2.63
C PHE A 74 7.77 47.67 2.64
N ASP A 75 8.18 47.09 1.51
CA ASP A 75 8.38 45.66 1.36
C ASP A 75 9.62 45.38 0.51
N PRO A 76 10.77 45.05 1.11
CA PRO A 76 11.99 44.74 0.36
C PRO A 76 11.90 43.42 -0.44
N THR A 77 10.81 42.66 -0.30
CA THR A 77 10.47 41.52 -1.17
C THR A 77 9.44 41.87 -2.24
N ALA A 78 9.11 43.14 -2.42
CA ALA A 78 8.14 43.56 -3.42
C ALA A 78 8.55 43.08 -4.83
N VAL A 79 7.56 42.58 -5.56
CA VAL A 79 7.65 42.28 -6.99
C VAL A 79 6.59 43.12 -7.67
N ALA A 80 7.05 44.14 -8.39
CA ALA A 80 6.23 44.99 -9.23
C ALA A 80 5.76 44.22 -10.47
N LEU A 81 4.57 44.60 -10.93
CA LEU A 81 3.94 44.07 -12.14
C LEU A 81 3.97 45.16 -13.18
N ASP A 82 4.61 44.86 -14.31
CA ASP A 82 4.85 45.80 -15.39
C ASP A 82 4.21 45.33 -16.68
N LEU A 83 3.50 46.21 -17.35
CA LEU A 83 2.96 45.97 -18.68
C LEU A 83 3.47 47.08 -19.62
N ASP A 84 4.20 46.70 -20.65
CA ASP A 84 4.82 47.63 -21.62
C ASP A 84 5.63 48.77 -20.96
N GLY A 85 6.32 48.47 -19.86
CA GLY A 85 7.13 49.42 -19.10
C GLY A 85 6.33 50.37 -18.20
N VAL A 86 5.04 50.10 -17.99
CA VAL A 86 4.18 50.81 -17.03
C VAL A 86 3.90 49.88 -15.85
N GLN A 87 4.20 50.33 -14.63
CA GLN A 87 3.86 49.60 -13.42
C GLN A 87 2.34 49.64 -13.21
N ILE A 88 1.73 48.46 -13.15
CA ILE A 88 0.28 48.26 -13.03
C ILE A 88 -0.12 47.73 -11.65
N GLY A 89 0.82 47.24 -10.85
CA GLY A 89 0.56 46.77 -9.50
C GLY A 89 1.74 46.03 -8.87
N TYR A 90 1.44 45.25 -7.82
CA TYR A 90 2.39 44.40 -7.12
C TYR A 90 1.81 43.00 -6.91
N LEU A 91 2.67 41.99 -6.86
CA LEU A 91 2.30 40.70 -6.28
C LEU A 91 1.94 40.89 -4.80
N ASN A 92 0.99 40.09 -4.32
CA ASN A 92 0.70 40.08 -2.89
C ASN A 92 1.94 39.69 -2.09
N ARG A 93 2.07 40.17 -0.85
CA ARG A 93 3.27 39.98 -0.03
C ARG A 93 3.69 38.50 0.12
N LYS A 94 2.76 37.60 0.41
CA LYS A 94 3.08 36.17 0.61
C LYS A 94 3.60 35.49 -0.66
N VAL A 95 3.15 35.94 -1.81
CA VAL A 95 3.57 35.45 -3.13
C VAL A 95 4.87 36.12 -3.55
N ALA A 96 5.01 37.41 -3.29
CA ALA A 96 6.23 38.18 -3.51
C ALA A 96 7.40 37.62 -2.67
N GLU A 97 7.17 37.21 -1.42
CA GLU A 97 8.18 36.53 -0.58
C GLU A 97 8.73 35.24 -1.23
N VAL A 98 7.90 34.54 -2.02
CA VAL A 98 8.27 33.31 -2.73
C VAL A 98 8.96 33.62 -4.06
N TRP A 99 8.45 34.59 -4.81
CA TRP A 99 8.88 34.86 -6.18
C TRP A 99 10.01 35.88 -6.30
N HIS A 100 10.12 36.84 -5.39
CA HIS A 100 11.15 37.87 -5.40
C HIS A 100 12.57 37.31 -5.50
N PRO A 101 12.97 36.27 -4.74
CA PRO A 101 14.33 35.74 -4.87
C PRO A 101 14.62 35.16 -6.25
N ILE A 102 13.64 34.50 -6.88
CA ILE A 102 13.78 33.93 -8.24
C ILE A 102 13.85 35.04 -9.27
N VAL A 103 12.91 35.98 -9.21
CA VAL A 103 12.86 37.10 -10.14
C VAL A 103 14.16 37.90 -10.05
N SER A 104 14.64 38.20 -8.85
CA SER A 104 15.94 38.85 -8.62
C SER A 104 17.13 38.05 -9.15
N ALA A 105 17.15 36.74 -8.94
CA ALA A 105 18.25 35.89 -9.41
C ALA A 105 18.29 35.79 -10.95
N LEU A 106 17.14 35.68 -11.60
CA LEU A 106 17.02 35.66 -13.07
C LEU A 106 17.38 37.03 -13.67
N ASN A 107 16.90 38.12 -13.06
CA ASN A 107 17.26 39.49 -13.45
C ASN A 107 18.77 39.72 -13.39
N ASN A 108 19.43 39.32 -12.30
CA ASN A 108 20.88 39.41 -12.14
C ASN A 108 21.67 38.57 -13.17
N ARG A 109 21.03 37.56 -13.75
CA ARG A 109 21.60 36.71 -14.82
C ARG A 109 21.30 37.25 -16.22
N GLY A 110 20.59 38.36 -16.34
CA GLY A 110 20.26 38.99 -17.61
C GLY A 110 18.90 38.59 -18.19
N TYR A 111 18.04 37.95 -17.40
CA TYR A 111 16.69 37.55 -17.82
C TYR A 111 15.60 38.47 -17.27
N ARG A 112 14.77 38.98 -18.18
CA ARG A 112 13.49 39.62 -17.94
C ARG A 112 12.46 38.53 -17.69
N VAL A 113 11.79 38.55 -16.53
CA VAL A 113 10.86 37.50 -16.14
C VAL A 113 9.44 37.90 -16.52
N LEU A 114 8.79 37.12 -17.38
CA LEU A 114 7.46 37.38 -17.90
C LEU A 114 6.48 36.31 -17.41
N ALA A 115 5.31 36.70 -16.92
CA ALA A 115 4.24 35.79 -16.53
C ALA A 115 2.98 36.04 -17.37
N GLN A 116 2.24 34.97 -17.67
CA GLN A 116 0.96 35.11 -18.35
C GLN A 116 -0.08 35.70 -17.41
N ALA A 117 -0.95 36.55 -17.94
CA ALA A 117 -2.03 37.16 -17.17
C ALA A 117 -3.30 37.33 -17.99
N GLU A 118 -4.44 37.43 -17.32
CA GLU A 118 -5.76 37.65 -17.93
C GLU A 118 -6.41 38.90 -17.32
N SER A 119 -7.03 39.74 -18.14
CA SER A 119 -7.77 40.92 -17.65
C SER A 119 -9.24 40.57 -17.47
N GLU A 120 -9.81 40.85 -16.29
CA GLU A 120 -11.23 40.66 -16.00
C GLU A 120 -11.87 42.00 -15.60
N TYR A 121 -13.17 42.11 -15.84
CA TYR A 121 -13.97 43.29 -15.50
C TYR A 121 -15.26 42.88 -14.81
N ASP A 122 -15.53 43.47 -13.65
CA ASP A 122 -16.81 43.37 -12.96
C ASP A 122 -17.36 44.76 -12.62
N ASN A 123 -18.68 44.89 -12.70
CA ASN A 123 -19.38 46.17 -12.52
C ASN A 123 -19.27 46.73 -11.09
N ASP A 124 -19.04 45.88 -10.08
CA ASP A 124 -18.97 46.26 -8.66
C ASP A 124 -17.52 46.48 -8.18
N VAL A 125 -16.53 45.81 -8.81
CA VAL A 125 -15.14 45.77 -8.34
C VAL A 125 -14.14 46.46 -9.29
N GLY A 126 -14.53 46.74 -10.53
CA GLY A 126 -13.69 47.40 -11.56
C GLY A 126 -12.85 46.42 -12.38
N GLU A 127 -11.81 46.92 -13.07
CA GLU A 127 -10.87 46.11 -13.86
C GLU A 127 -9.73 45.57 -12.96
N TRP A 128 -9.40 44.28 -13.09
CA TRP A 128 -8.23 43.67 -12.46
C TRP A 128 -7.49 42.71 -13.39
N ILE A 129 -6.26 42.36 -13.02
CA ILE A 129 -5.42 41.43 -13.76
C ILE A 129 -5.14 40.20 -12.90
N ASN A 130 -5.37 39.03 -13.49
CA ASN A 130 -5.13 37.72 -12.93
C ASN A 130 -3.79 37.20 -13.44
N ILE A 131 -2.74 37.20 -12.60
CA ILE A 131 -1.43 36.65 -12.98
C ILE A 131 -1.38 35.15 -12.70
N ASN A 132 -0.99 34.39 -13.72
CA ASN A 132 -0.88 32.94 -13.70
C ASN A 132 0.56 32.52 -13.41
N LEU A 133 0.92 32.39 -12.13
CA LEU A 133 2.25 31.94 -11.73
C LEU A 133 2.32 30.41 -11.66
N PRO A 134 3.45 29.78 -12.07
CA PRO A 134 3.67 28.35 -11.93
C PRO A 134 3.33 27.79 -10.55
N ASP A 135 2.77 26.58 -10.52
CA ASP A 135 2.53 25.86 -9.29
C ASP A 135 3.84 25.46 -8.58
N TRP A 136 3.68 24.90 -7.39
CA TRP A 136 4.77 24.54 -6.51
C TRP A 136 5.74 23.48 -7.10
N ASN A 137 5.25 22.59 -7.97
CA ASN A 137 6.09 21.56 -8.59
C ASN A 137 6.89 22.12 -9.77
N ARG A 138 6.31 23.07 -10.51
CA ARG A 138 6.94 23.76 -11.64
C ARG A 138 7.86 24.89 -11.22
N TRP A 139 7.67 25.42 -10.02
CA TRP A 139 8.56 26.37 -9.37
C TRP A 139 9.98 25.80 -9.16
N ILE A 140 10.10 24.49 -8.87
CA ILE A 140 11.39 23.84 -8.55
C ILE A 140 12.39 23.89 -9.73
N PRO A 141 12.05 23.47 -10.96
CA PRO A 141 12.92 23.63 -12.13
C PRO A 141 13.34 25.08 -12.41
N ILE A 142 12.45 26.05 -12.14
CA ILE A 142 12.75 27.49 -12.32
C ILE A 142 13.74 27.95 -11.26
N GLY A 143 13.59 27.48 -10.02
CA GLY A 143 14.57 27.69 -8.95
C GLY A 143 15.94 27.06 -9.26
N GLU A 144 15.96 25.89 -9.87
CA GLU A 144 17.19 25.26 -10.39
C GLU A 144 17.85 26.09 -11.48
N HIS A 145 17.07 26.56 -12.46
CA HIS A 145 17.55 27.45 -13.52
C HIS A 145 18.08 28.77 -12.97
N ALA A 146 17.44 29.30 -11.91
CA ALA A 146 17.91 30.48 -11.17
C ALA A 146 19.14 30.21 -10.28
N GLY A 147 19.58 28.94 -10.15
CA GLY A 147 20.80 28.53 -9.44
C GLY A 147 20.65 28.26 -7.95
N PHE A 148 19.44 28.06 -7.44
CA PHE A 148 19.20 27.82 -6.02
C PHE A 148 19.66 26.43 -5.54
N SER A 149 19.47 25.40 -6.36
CA SER A 149 19.75 24.01 -5.95
C SER A 149 21.25 23.71 -5.80
N SER A 150 22.13 24.38 -6.56
CA SER A 150 23.58 24.22 -6.40
C SER A 150 24.08 24.81 -5.08
N GLY A 151 23.65 26.03 -4.74
CA GLY A 151 24.04 26.69 -3.48
C GLY A 151 23.50 25.96 -2.25
N PHE A 152 22.26 25.47 -2.30
CA PHE A 152 21.71 24.67 -1.21
C PHE A 152 22.44 23.33 -1.04
N LYS A 153 22.82 22.66 -2.14
CA LYS A 153 23.55 21.38 -2.08
C LYS A 153 24.91 21.54 -1.41
N GLU A 154 25.64 22.61 -1.71
CA GLU A 154 26.92 22.94 -1.07
C GLU A 154 26.73 23.27 0.42
N LEU A 155 25.74 24.11 0.74
CA LEU A 155 25.36 24.40 2.13
C LEU A 155 25.02 23.12 2.90
N TRP A 156 24.22 22.23 2.30
CA TRP A 156 23.82 20.96 2.92
C TRP A 156 24.99 20.01 3.14
N GLN A 157 26.01 20.03 2.28
CA GLN A 157 27.20 19.19 2.46
C GLN A 157 28.12 19.71 3.56
N GLU A 158 28.25 21.04 3.72
CA GLU A 158 29.06 21.66 4.77
C GLU A 158 28.39 21.60 6.16
N LEU A 159 27.08 21.34 6.24
CA LEU A 159 26.38 21.21 7.52
C LEU A 159 26.76 19.93 8.30
N PRO A 160 27.06 20.05 9.62
CA PRO A 160 27.23 18.91 10.51
C PRO A 160 26.04 17.94 10.47
N ALA A 161 26.31 16.65 10.66
CA ALA A 161 25.29 15.59 10.54
C ALA A 161 24.12 15.75 11.53
N ASP A 162 24.41 16.13 12.78
CA ASP A 162 23.41 16.42 13.82
C ASP A 162 22.49 17.59 13.43
N THR A 163 23.04 18.61 12.77
CA THR A 163 22.30 19.78 12.32
C THR A 163 21.40 19.43 11.13
N ARG A 164 21.88 18.59 10.20
CA ARG A 164 21.06 18.08 9.10
C ARG A 164 19.92 17.19 9.58
N GLU A 165 20.20 16.25 10.48
CA GLU A 165 19.20 15.34 11.03
C GLU A 165 18.09 16.12 11.73
N ARG A 166 18.46 17.08 12.58
CA ARG A 166 17.47 17.91 13.29
C ARG A 166 16.61 18.74 12.35
N LEU A 167 17.21 19.34 11.32
CA LEU A 167 16.48 20.11 10.30
C LEU A 167 15.51 19.24 9.49
N LEU A 168 15.90 17.99 9.18
CA LEU A 168 15.03 17.04 8.50
C LEU A 168 13.85 16.60 9.38
N GLU A 169 14.10 16.31 10.67
CA GLU A 169 13.05 15.94 11.63
C GLU A 169 12.01 17.05 11.82
N SER A 170 12.46 18.30 11.86
CA SER A 170 11.61 19.44 12.13
C SER A 170 11.07 20.12 10.88
N PHE A 171 11.31 19.56 9.69
CA PHE A 171 10.87 20.17 8.41
C PHE A 171 11.35 21.62 8.26
N GLY A 172 12.57 21.88 8.72
CA GLY A 172 13.21 23.21 8.69
C GLY A 172 12.73 24.17 9.79
N GLU A 173 11.88 23.74 10.73
CA GLU A 173 11.54 24.52 11.94
C GLU A 173 12.65 24.32 12.98
N ALA A 174 13.62 25.22 13.07
CA ALA A 174 14.70 25.08 14.06
C ALA A 174 14.34 25.84 15.35
N GLU A 175 13.70 25.17 16.31
CA GLU A 175 13.31 25.74 17.63
C GLU A 175 14.50 26.13 18.53
N LEU A 176 15.75 25.87 18.12
CA LEU A 176 16.96 26.13 18.91
C LEU A 176 17.95 26.99 18.13
N GLU A 177 18.25 28.18 18.69
CA GLU A 177 19.13 29.24 18.17
C GLU A 177 20.51 28.73 17.66
N VAL A 178 21.02 27.65 18.27
CA VAL A 178 22.30 27.03 17.92
C VAL A 178 22.33 26.48 16.48
N TYR A 179 21.24 25.90 15.98
CA TYR A 179 21.20 25.32 14.63
C TYR A 179 21.01 26.41 13.57
N LEU A 180 20.18 27.41 13.86
CA LEU A 180 20.01 28.58 13.00
C LEU A 180 21.35 29.32 12.79
N THR A 181 22.11 29.52 13.87
CA THR A 181 23.44 30.15 13.80
C THR A 181 24.40 29.38 12.89
N ARG A 182 24.43 28.04 13.00
CA ARG A 182 25.27 27.18 12.16
C ARG A 182 24.92 27.27 10.68
N VAL A 183 23.62 27.27 10.36
CA VAL A 183 23.14 27.43 8.99
C VAL A 183 23.45 28.84 8.45
N ARG A 184 23.28 29.88 9.26
CA ARG A 184 23.59 31.29 8.89
C ARG A 184 25.08 31.55 8.64
N ASN A 185 25.98 30.86 9.34
CA ASN A 185 27.42 30.96 9.10
C ASN A 185 27.83 30.47 7.69
N LEU A 186 26.96 29.70 7.04
CA LEU A 186 27.13 29.22 5.66
C LEU A 186 26.37 30.06 4.64
N SER A 187 25.79 31.20 5.04
CA SER A 187 25.00 32.09 4.16
C SER A 187 25.71 32.51 2.87
N ARG A 188 27.05 32.59 2.89
CA ARG A 188 27.90 32.83 1.70
C ARG A 188 27.65 31.85 0.55
N LEU A 189 27.18 30.64 0.83
CA LEU A 189 26.91 29.57 -0.15
C LEU A 189 25.54 29.75 -0.82
N MET A 190 24.66 30.57 -0.23
CA MET A 190 23.37 30.93 -0.80
C MET A 190 23.19 32.46 -0.72
N PRO A 191 23.96 33.24 -1.49
CA PRO A 191 23.94 34.71 -1.42
C PRO A 191 22.62 35.32 -1.91
N THR A 192 21.81 34.55 -2.63
CA THR A 192 20.48 34.92 -3.11
C THR A 192 19.36 34.60 -2.11
N ALA A 193 19.66 33.84 -1.05
CA ALA A 193 18.72 33.62 0.04
C ALA A 193 18.75 34.83 0.99
N ARG A 194 17.57 35.28 1.42
CA ARG A 194 17.44 36.47 2.27
C ARG A 194 17.62 36.09 3.74
N TRP A 195 18.87 36.15 4.20
CA TRP A 195 19.29 35.74 5.56
C TRP A 195 18.95 36.75 6.67
N ASP A 196 18.57 37.97 6.29
CA ASP A 196 18.30 39.13 7.16
C ASP A 196 16.81 39.44 7.35
N ALA A 197 15.91 38.65 6.75
CA ALA A 197 14.46 38.92 6.78
C ALA A 197 13.77 38.54 8.08
N TYR A 198 14.34 37.61 8.86
CA TYR A 198 13.71 37.02 10.04
C TYR A 198 14.79 36.68 11.06
N ASP A 199 14.84 37.37 12.21
CA ASP A 199 15.90 37.16 13.21
C ASP A 199 15.88 35.73 13.81
N ASP A 200 14.74 35.04 13.79
CA ASP A 200 14.54 33.73 14.42
C ASP A 200 14.16 32.58 13.44
N ASP A 201 14.24 32.77 12.11
CA ASP A 201 13.88 31.72 11.15
C ASP A 201 14.94 31.54 10.05
N LEU A 202 14.88 30.41 9.35
CA LEU A 202 15.62 30.16 8.13
C LEU A 202 14.98 30.94 6.96
N PRO A 203 15.78 31.36 5.96
CA PRO A 203 15.23 31.87 4.72
C PRO A 203 14.24 30.85 4.14
N PHE A 204 13.10 31.33 3.64
CA PHE A 204 12.03 30.49 3.09
C PHE A 204 12.56 29.40 2.14
N LEU A 205 13.48 29.78 1.24
CA LEU A 205 14.09 28.86 0.26
C LEU A 205 14.90 27.73 0.91
N VAL A 206 15.66 28.05 1.97
CA VAL A 206 16.47 27.08 2.71
C VAL A 206 15.56 26.13 3.46
N LYS A 207 14.56 26.67 4.17
CA LYS A 207 13.52 25.92 4.87
C LYS A 207 12.78 24.98 3.94
N GLN A 208 12.57 25.41 2.71
CA GLN A 208 11.86 24.63 1.73
C GLN A 208 12.67 23.46 1.16
N CYS A 209 13.93 23.69 0.78
CA CYS A 209 14.79 22.61 0.32
C CYS A 209 14.99 21.53 1.42
N VAL A 210 15.03 21.95 2.70
CA VAL A 210 15.00 21.03 3.85
C VAL A 210 13.71 20.20 3.88
N ARG A 211 12.55 20.84 3.72
CA ARG A 211 11.23 20.16 3.67
C ARG A 211 11.16 19.14 2.55
N ASP A 212 11.72 19.44 1.39
CA ASP A 212 11.70 18.54 0.25
C ASP A 212 12.64 17.35 0.44
N LEU A 213 13.81 17.55 1.05
CA LEU A 213 14.67 16.45 1.49
C LEU A 213 13.99 15.58 2.56
N ALA A 214 13.31 16.19 3.54
CA ALA A 214 12.58 15.48 4.60
C ALA A 214 11.42 14.65 4.02
N LYS A 215 10.62 15.24 3.12
CA LYS A 215 9.57 14.54 2.37
C LYS A 215 10.16 13.45 1.48
N GLY A 216 11.31 13.68 0.85
CA GLY A 216 12.03 12.67 0.07
C GLY A 216 12.46 11.48 0.91
N GLN A 217 12.95 11.72 2.12
CA GLN A 217 13.33 10.68 3.08
C GLN A 217 12.10 9.94 3.65
N GLN A 218 11.00 10.64 3.90
CA GLN A 218 9.72 10.06 4.29
C GLN A 218 9.14 9.21 3.14
N ARG A 219 9.24 9.68 1.90
CA ARG A 219 8.85 8.94 0.68
C ARG A 219 9.76 7.75 0.40
N SER A 220 11.05 7.81 0.73
CA SER A 220 11.93 6.64 0.62
C SER A 220 11.62 5.62 1.72
N ARG A 221 11.27 6.08 2.93
CA ARG A 221 10.74 5.23 4.00
C ARG A 221 9.38 4.61 3.62
N SER A 222 8.51 5.36 2.94
CA SER A 222 7.20 4.87 2.46
C SER A 222 7.29 4.01 1.19
N ARG A 223 8.32 4.19 0.34
CA ARG A 223 8.59 3.29 -0.81
C ARG A 223 9.06 1.92 -0.36
N ILE A 224 9.66 1.81 0.82
CA ILE A 224 9.98 0.51 1.45
C ILE A 224 8.70 -0.11 2.05
N SER A 225 7.66 0.68 2.36
CA SER A 225 6.42 0.20 2.97
C SER A 225 5.34 -0.31 2.01
N GLY A 226 5.49 -0.21 0.68
CA GLY A 226 4.85 -1.06 -0.36
C GLY A 226 3.32 -1.12 -0.46
N ASP A 227 2.57 -0.79 0.59
CA ASP A 227 1.13 -0.99 0.70
C ASP A 227 0.38 0.31 1.02
N GLY A 228 0.98 1.49 0.86
CA GLY A 228 0.32 2.75 1.20
C GLY A 228 -0.19 2.84 2.65
N GLU A 229 0.11 1.86 3.51
CA GLU A 229 -0.30 1.85 4.90
C GLU A 229 0.50 2.96 5.61
N PRO A 230 -0.18 3.96 6.20
CA PRO A 230 0.49 5.02 6.93
C PRO A 230 1.28 4.42 8.10
N ASP A 231 2.44 5.01 8.41
CA ASP A 231 3.28 4.58 9.53
C ASP A 231 2.39 4.39 10.77
N PRO A 232 2.30 3.18 11.35
CA PRO A 232 1.41 2.91 12.47
C PRO A 232 1.64 3.84 13.67
N TYR A 233 2.89 4.30 13.90
CA TYR A 233 3.19 5.31 14.91
C TYR A 233 2.67 6.70 14.51
N GLU A 234 2.76 7.06 13.24
CA GLU A 234 2.23 8.32 12.72
C GLU A 234 0.70 8.37 12.79
N VAL A 235 0.02 7.27 12.47
CA VAL A 235 -1.45 7.12 12.67
C VAL A 235 -1.80 7.29 14.15
N ALA A 236 -1.05 6.63 15.04
CA ALA A 236 -1.29 6.72 16.47
C ALA A 236 -1.07 8.14 17.02
N ARG A 237 -0.02 8.84 16.56
CA ARG A 237 0.26 10.25 16.95
C ARG A 237 -0.75 11.25 16.39
N ARG A 238 -1.34 10.97 15.22
CA ARG A 238 -2.42 11.78 14.63
C ARG A 238 -3.78 11.56 15.30
N THR A 239 -3.90 10.57 16.18
CA THR A 239 -5.15 10.23 16.85
C THR A 239 -5.50 11.31 17.90
N LYS A 240 -6.74 11.85 17.84
CA LYS A 240 -7.16 12.98 18.69
C LYS A 240 -7.09 12.62 20.19
N PRO A 241 -6.44 13.43 21.05
CA PRO A 241 -6.29 13.12 22.49
C PRO A 241 -7.58 12.75 23.22
N LYS A 242 -8.71 13.33 22.79
CA LYS A 242 -10.05 13.10 23.37
C LYS A 242 -10.50 11.63 23.42
N TYR A 243 -9.92 10.74 22.62
CA TYR A 243 -10.35 9.33 22.63
C TYR A 243 -9.97 8.60 23.91
N ALA A 244 -8.90 9.01 24.61
CA ALA A 244 -8.52 8.42 25.90
C ALA A 244 -9.51 8.76 27.03
N ASP A 245 -10.34 9.79 26.83
CA ASP A 245 -11.35 10.24 27.78
C ASP A 245 -12.70 9.53 27.59
N ASN A 246 -12.76 8.45 26.81
CA ASN A 246 -13.99 7.69 26.60
C ASN A 246 -14.49 7.10 27.93
N GLN A 247 -15.48 7.77 28.52
CA GLN A 247 -16.07 7.40 29.80
C GLN A 247 -16.74 6.03 29.81
N TYR A 248 -17.16 5.50 28.65
CA TYR A 248 -17.77 4.18 28.60
C TYR A 248 -16.72 3.07 28.72
N ILE A 249 -15.53 3.25 28.15
CA ILE A 249 -14.40 2.32 28.27
C ILE A 249 -13.80 2.41 29.68
N LEU A 250 -13.63 3.62 30.21
CA LEU A 250 -13.05 3.85 31.54
C LEU A 250 -13.85 3.20 32.70
N ARG A 251 -15.12 2.81 32.49
CA ARG A 251 -15.94 2.12 33.50
C ARG A 251 -15.45 0.71 33.85
N TRP A 252 -14.78 0.04 32.93
CA TRP A 252 -14.28 -1.33 33.10
C TRP A 252 -12.77 -1.44 32.87
N TRP A 253 -12.13 -0.37 32.41
CA TRP A 253 -10.69 -0.30 32.24
C TRP A 253 -9.96 -0.25 33.59
N GLY A 254 -8.98 -1.13 33.77
CA GLY A 254 -8.18 -1.20 34.99
C GLY A 254 -6.77 -1.73 34.76
N SER A 255 -6.11 -2.15 35.84
CA SER A 255 -4.70 -2.60 35.81
C SER A 255 -4.46 -3.79 34.88
N ILE A 256 -5.45 -4.67 34.71
CA ILE A 256 -5.38 -5.82 33.81
C ILE A 256 -5.29 -5.35 32.34
N GLN A 257 -6.11 -4.35 31.97
CA GLN A 257 -6.11 -3.75 30.63
C GLN A 257 -4.85 -2.91 30.40
N GLU A 258 -4.41 -2.13 31.39
CA GLU A 258 -3.13 -1.39 31.30
C GLU A 258 -1.94 -2.34 31.08
N ALA A 259 -1.91 -3.46 31.82
CA ALA A 259 -0.88 -4.48 31.62
C ALA A 259 -0.99 -5.14 30.24
N ALA A 260 -2.20 -5.38 29.73
CA ALA A 260 -2.40 -5.93 28.39
C ALA A 260 -1.97 -4.95 27.28
N LEU A 261 -2.30 -3.66 27.40
CA LEU A 261 -1.84 -2.60 26.51
C LEU A 261 -0.30 -2.56 26.48
N SER A 262 0.34 -2.52 27.66
CA SER A 262 1.80 -2.51 27.74
C SER A 262 2.41 -3.77 27.12
N ARG A 263 1.84 -4.97 27.33
CA ARG A 263 2.32 -6.20 26.69
C ARG A 263 2.20 -6.14 25.18
N ALA A 264 1.06 -5.69 24.66
CA ALA A 264 0.83 -5.58 23.22
C ALA A 264 1.89 -4.67 22.55
N ILE A 265 2.26 -3.56 23.21
CA ILE A 265 3.33 -2.67 22.71
C ILE A 265 4.69 -3.38 22.72
N THR A 266 5.02 -4.12 23.78
CA THR A 266 6.28 -4.87 23.85
C THR A 266 6.33 -6.00 22.81
N GLU A 267 5.22 -6.69 22.57
CA GLU A 267 5.15 -7.87 21.70
C GLU A 267 5.06 -7.51 20.21
N TYR A 268 4.40 -6.41 19.88
CA TYR A 268 4.08 -6.02 18.50
C TYR A 268 4.72 -4.70 18.04
N ALA A 269 5.38 -3.95 18.94
CA ALA A 269 6.00 -2.64 18.68
C ALA A 269 5.10 -1.72 17.82
N TRP A 270 5.57 -1.21 16.67
CA TRP A 270 4.77 -0.35 15.78
C TRP A 270 3.46 -1.00 15.35
N HIS A 271 3.38 -2.33 15.25
CA HIS A 271 2.16 -2.97 14.79
C HIS A 271 1.11 -3.18 15.88
N PHE A 272 1.37 -2.81 17.15
CA PHE A 272 0.40 -3.02 18.23
C PHE A 272 -1.02 -2.47 17.95
N PRO A 273 -1.28 -1.39 17.18
CA PRO A 273 -2.64 -0.94 16.91
C PRO A 273 -3.49 -1.99 16.18
N MET A 274 -2.84 -2.90 15.44
CA MET A 274 -3.49 -4.00 14.72
C MET A 274 -3.90 -5.17 15.65
N PHE A 275 -3.34 -5.25 16.86
CA PHE A 275 -3.52 -6.37 17.78
C PHE A 275 -4.18 -5.98 19.10
N VAL A 276 -4.03 -4.72 19.53
CA VAL A 276 -4.35 -4.29 20.89
C VAL A 276 -5.82 -4.48 21.27
N ALA A 277 -6.75 -4.29 20.34
CA ALA A 277 -8.17 -4.49 20.62
C ALA A 277 -8.47 -5.95 21.00
N ASP A 278 -7.92 -6.92 20.27
CA ASP A 278 -8.08 -8.34 20.56
C ASP A 278 -7.41 -8.73 21.88
N GLU A 279 -6.24 -8.17 22.18
CA GLU A 279 -5.53 -8.36 23.46
C GLU A 279 -6.34 -7.83 24.66
N ILE A 280 -6.97 -6.66 24.52
CA ILE A 280 -7.85 -6.11 25.56
C ILE A 280 -9.12 -6.96 25.71
N VAL A 281 -9.73 -7.38 24.60
CA VAL A 281 -10.91 -8.25 24.62
C VAL A 281 -10.61 -9.57 25.33
N ALA A 282 -9.44 -10.16 25.07
CA ALA A 282 -9.05 -11.44 25.66
C ALA A 282 -8.91 -11.42 27.19
N VAL A 283 -8.65 -10.27 27.79
CA VAL A 283 -8.49 -10.11 29.25
C VAL A 283 -9.69 -9.45 29.94
N THR A 284 -10.70 -9.03 29.17
CA THR A 284 -11.86 -8.30 29.68
C THR A 284 -13.07 -9.23 29.78
N ARG A 285 -13.90 -9.05 30.81
CA ARG A 285 -15.10 -9.87 30.99
C ARG A 285 -16.10 -9.60 29.86
N ALA A 286 -16.74 -10.67 29.37
CA ALA A 286 -17.70 -10.56 28.27
C ALA A 286 -18.86 -9.61 28.61
N GLU A 287 -19.35 -9.62 29.85
CA GLU A 287 -20.47 -8.79 30.28
C GLU A 287 -20.13 -7.28 30.30
N ASP A 288 -18.87 -6.93 30.51
CA ASP A 288 -18.41 -5.53 30.44
C ASP A 288 -18.34 -5.07 28.97
N LEU A 289 -17.80 -5.91 28.09
CA LEU A 289 -17.71 -5.63 26.66
C LEU A 289 -19.09 -5.49 26.00
N GLU A 290 -20.03 -6.37 26.33
CA GLU A 290 -21.40 -6.32 25.82
C GLU A 290 -22.13 -5.04 26.25
N ARG A 291 -22.03 -4.68 27.54
CA ARG A 291 -22.61 -3.43 28.08
C ARG A 291 -22.01 -2.20 27.40
N TRP A 292 -20.69 -2.19 27.22
CA TRP A 292 -20.00 -1.11 26.52
C TRP A 292 -20.46 -0.98 25.07
N ARG A 293 -20.43 -2.07 24.29
CA ARG A 293 -20.85 -2.08 22.88
C ARG A 293 -22.31 -1.64 22.69
N ALA A 294 -23.19 -1.97 23.64
CA ALA A 294 -24.58 -1.55 23.59
C ALA A 294 -24.76 -0.04 23.90
N GLY A 295 -23.97 0.49 24.84
CA GLY A 295 -24.14 1.83 25.41
C GLY A 295 -23.29 2.94 24.78
N ASP A 296 -22.16 2.64 24.16
CA ASP A 296 -21.24 3.64 23.61
C ASP A 296 -21.61 4.00 22.15
N PRO A 297 -21.97 5.26 21.84
CA PRO A 297 -22.32 5.69 20.50
C PRO A 297 -21.18 5.50 19.47
N SER A 298 -19.92 5.55 19.89
CA SER A 298 -18.76 5.38 19.01
C SER A 298 -18.68 3.96 18.42
N CYS A 299 -19.33 2.98 19.05
CA CYS A 299 -19.44 1.63 18.52
C CYS A 299 -20.36 1.53 17.29
N ARG A 300 -21.17 2.57 17.01
CA ARG A 300 -22.18 2.60 15.93
C ARG A 300 -21.80 3.50 14.75
N GLU A 301 -20.59 4.09 14.75
CA GLU A 301 -20.09 4.89 13.63
C GLU A 301 -19.98 4.04 12.35
N ARG A 302 -20.25 4.64 11.17
CA ARG A 302 -20.31 3.96 9.85
C ARG A 302 -18.95 3.49 9.31
N GLU A 303 -17.87 3.63 10.07
CA GLU A 303 -16.56 3.12 9.69
C GLU A 303 -16.47 1.59 9.92
N TRP A 304 -15.70 0.91 9.09
CA TRP A 304 -15.49 -0.56 9.13
C TRP A 304 -15.22 -1.03 10.58
N ARG A 305 -16.05 -1.95 11.11
CA ARG A 305 -16.01 -2.47 12.49
C ARG A 305 -16.00 -1.41 13.61
N GLY A 306 -17.02 -0.55 13.68
CA GLY A 306 -17.16 0.57 14.63
C GLY A 306 -16.64 0.36 16.07
N TRP A 307 -17.03 -0.71 16.77
CA TRP A 307 -16.53 -0.97 18.14
C TRP A 307 -15.03 -1.25 18.21
N HIS A 308 -14.49 -2.01 17.24
CA HIS A 308 -13.08 -2.37 17.22
C HIS A 308 -12.23 -1.11 17.02
N SER A 309 -12.63 -0.26 16.07
CA SER A 309 -11.99 1.02 15.79
C SER A 309 -12.08 2.00 16.97
N ALA A 310 -13.19 1.99 17.72
CA ALA A 310 -13.32 2.78 18.95
C ALA A 310 -12.30 2.34 20.03
N LEU A 311 -12.16 1.02 20.25
CA LEU A 311 -11.22 0.47 21.23
C LEU A 311 -9.77 0.70 20.84
N THR A 312 -9.41 0.50 19.56
CA THR A 312 -8.05 0.77 19.06
C THR A 312 -7.69 2.24 19.23
N ARG A 313 -8.58 3.18 18.85
CA ARG A 313 -8.35 4.63 19.04
C ARG A 313 -8.12 4.97 20.52
N PHE A 314 -8.94 4.43 21.41
CA PHE A 314 -8.76 4.59 22.86
C PHE A 314 -7.37 4.12 23.30
N CYS A 315 -6.99 2.88 22.95
CA CYS A 315 -5.71 2.28 23.34
C CYS A 315 -4.51 3.08 22.81
N ASN A 316 -4.55 3.55 21.57
CA ASN A 316 -3.50 4.36 20.96
C ASN A 316 -3.29 5.66 21.75
N THR A 317 -4.37 6.38 22.07
CA THR A 317 -4.27 7.62 22.85
C THR A 317 -3.87 7.40 24.30
N ARG A 318 -4.31 6.29 24.89
CA ARG A 318 -3.93 5.87 26.25
C ARG A 318 -2.43 5.59 26.33
N ALA A 319 -1.89 4.86 25.34
CA ALA A 319 -0.46 4.60 25.21
C ALA A 319 0.35 5.89 25.04
N LEU A 320 -0.20 6.88 24.32
CA LEU A 320 0.44 8.19 24.12
C LEU A 320 0.55 8.95 25.44
N GLN A 321 -0.57 9.07 26.16
CA GLN A 321 -0.62 9.73 27.47
C GLN A 321 0.29 9.07 28.50
N ALA A 322 0.42 7.75 28.44
CA ALA A 322 1.25 6.96 29.36
C ALA A 322 2.73 6.88 28.93
N GLY A 323 3.15 7.54 27.84
CA GLY A 323 4.53 7.50 27.34
C GLY A 323 5.00 6.08 26.96
N LEU A 324 4.08 5.19 26.61
CA LEU A 324 4.40 3.79 26.34
C LEU A 324 5.09 3.58 24.99
N PHE A 325 4.94 4.51 24.06
CA PHE A 325 5.62 4.47 22.77
C PHE A 325 7.15 4.55 22.90
N ASP A 326 7.65 5.33 23.87
CA ASP A 326 9.09 5.47 24.13
C ASP A 326 9.70 4.17 24.70
N ARG A 327 8.85 3.25 25.16
CA ARG A 327 9.23 1.94 25.70
C ARG A 327 9.07 0.82 24.68
N ALA A 328 8.54 1.11 23.49
CA ALA A 328 8.40 0.12 22.45
C ALA A 328 9.79 -0.28 21.91
N PRO A 329 10.01 -1.56 21.59
CA PRO A 329 11.26 -1.99 20.98
C PRO A 329 11.55 -1.22 19.67
N LEU A 330 12.81 -0.81 19.49
CA LEU A 330 13.25 -0.13 18.28
C LEU A 330 13.42 -1.13 17.13
N PRO A 331 13.24 -0.68 15.87
CA PRO A 331 13.58 -1.48 14.72
C PRO A 331 15.04 -1.95 14.74
N GLU A 332 15.25 -3.18 14.29
CA GLU A 332 16.55 -3.82 14.21
C GLU A 332 16.88 -4.18 12.78
N THR A 333 18.17 -4.18 12.45
CA THR A 333 18.66 -4.78 11.21
C THR A 333 18.97 -6.24 11.46
N ARG A 334 18.38 -7.15 10.68
CA ARG A 334 18.56 -8.60 10.79
C ARG A 334 18.91 -9.23 9.44
N THR A 335 19.39 -10.46 9.47
CA THR A 335 19.64 -11.29 8.28
C THR A 335 18.49 -12.28 8.11
N CYS A 336 17.91 -12.34 6.91
CA CYS A 336 16.81 -13.26 6.63
C CYS A 336 17.31 -14.72 6.59
N LEU A 337 16.74 -15.60 7.40
CA LEU A 337 17.12 -17.02 7.43
C LEU A 337 16.80 -17.78 6.14
N ARG A 338 15.89 -17.28 5.32
CA ARG A 338 15.52 -17.89 4.04
C ARG A 338 16.40 -17.41 2.89
N CYS A 339 16.44 -16.11 2.60
CA CYS A 339 17.17 -15.57 1.44
C CYS A 339 18.55 -14.97 1.77
N GLN A 340 18.93 -14.91 3.05
CA GLN A 340 20.19 -14.33 3.53
C GLN A 340 20.36 -12.82 3.29
N ALA A 341 19.32 -12.12 2.79
CA ALA A 341 19.34 -10.68 2.64
C ALA A 341 19.26 -9.98 4.01
N VAL A 342 19.99 -8.87 4.13
CA VAL A 342 19.88 -7.95 5.27
C VAL A 342 18.59 -7.13 5.11
N PHE A 343 17.81 -6.99 6.18
CA PHE A 343 16.55 -6.24 6.17
C PHE A 343 16.30 -5.55 7.52
N SER A 344 15.48 -4.49 7.51
CA SER A 344 14.98 -3.86 8.73
C SER A 344 13.72 -4.59 9.20
N THR A 345 13.60 -4.88 10.50
CA THR A 345 12.37 -5.44 11.07
C THR A 345 11.17 -4.50 10.87
N TYR A 346 11.40 -3.20 10.70
CA TYR A 346 10.36 -2.21 10.41
C TYR A 346 9.59 -2.51 9.10
N ASP A 347 10.25 -3.14 8.13
CA ASP A 347 9.70 -3.34 6.79
C ASP A 347 8.78 -4.56 6.69
N VAL A 348 8.64 -5.33 7.78
CA VAL A 348 7.82 -6.53 7.84
C VAL A 348 6.34 -6.15 8.00
N SER A 349 5.44 -6.75 7.22
CA SER A 349 4.01 -6.43 7.31
C SER A 349 3.35 -7.03 8.55
N TRP A 350 2.35 -6.34 9.11
CA TRP A 350 1.57 -6.81 10.27
C TRP A 350 0.98 -8.23 10.05
N GLY A 351 0.64 -8.57 8.80
CA GLY A 351 0.15 -9.90 8.45
C GLY A 351 1.19 -11.00 8.66
N ALA A 352 2.47 -10.73 8.44
CA ALA A 352 3.55 -11.66 8.76
C ALA A 352 3.78 -11.75 10.28
N VAL A 353 3.72 -10.61 10.98
CA VAL A 353 3.81 -10.51 12.45
C VAL A 353 2.80 -11.43 13.12
N ARG A 354 1.55 -11.33 12.67
CA ARG A 354 0.40 -12.09 13.18
C ARG A 354 0.63 -13.60 13.09
N ARG A 355 1.38 -14.07 12.10
CA ARG A 355 1.59 -15.51 11.82
C ARG A 355 2.80 -16.09 12.57
N LEU A 356 3.85 -15.27 12.75
CA LEU A 356 5.09 -15.64 13.43
C LEU A 356 5.01 -15.53 14.97
N GLY A 357 4.08 -14.73 15.49
CA GLY A 357 3.86 -14.58 16.93
C GLY A 357 4.71 -13.50 17.59
N GLY A 358 4.61 -12.27 17.06
CA GLY A 358 5.23 -11.07 17.62
C GLY A 358 6.61 -10.75 17.05
N ILE A 359 7.11 -9.55 17.34
CA ILE A 359 8.34 -8.99 16.76
C ILE A 359 9.60 -9.75 17.12
N GLY A 360 9.62 -10.37 18.30
CA GLY A 360 10.78 -11.09 18.81
C GLY A 360 11.14 -12.32 17.96
N GLN A 361 10.17 -12.91 17.26
CA GLN A 361 10.33 -14.13 16.49
C GLN A 361 10.75 -13.89 15.03
N TRP A 362 11.04 -12.65 14.62
CA TRP A 362 11.24 -12.35 13.21
C TRP A 362 12.66 -12.56 12.73
N SER A 363 12.76 -13.47 11.79
CA SER A 363 14.02 -13.79 11.13
C SER A 363 13.85 -13.81 9.59
N TYR A 364 12.80 -13.18 9.07
CA TYR A 364 12.42 -13.23 7.65
C TYR A 364 12.09 -11.85 7.08
N CYS A 365 12.67 -11.52 5.92
CA CYS A 365 12.41 -10.25 5.24
C CYS A 365 10.99 -10.22 4.64
N ARG A 366 10.50 -9.00 4.36
CA ARG A 366 9.17 -8.77 3.75
C ARG A 366 8.95 -9.60 2.49
N SER A 367 9.92 -9.63 1.58
CA SER A 367 9.78 -10.35 0.30
C SER A 367 9.60 -11.85 0.52
N CYS A 368 10.35 -12.46 1.44
CA CYS A 368 10.19 -13.88 1.77
C CYS A 368 8.85 -14.13 2.46
N CYS A 369 8.43 -13.27 3.39
CA CYS A 369 7.12 -13.38 4.01
C CYS A 369 5.99 -13.27 2.97
N GLN A 370 6.09 -12.34 2.02
CA GLN A 370 5.11 -12.17 0.95
C GLN A 370 5.01 -13.44 0.10
N GLU A 371 6.15 -13.98 -0.31
CA GLU A 371 6.22 -15.18 -1.15
C GLU A 371 5.72 -16.44 -0.41
N CYS A 372 6.06 -16.59 0.88
CA CYS A 372 5.81 -17.81 1.64
C CYS A 372 4.46 -17.85 2.35
N LEU A 373 3.94 -16.70 2.80
CA LEU A 373 2.75 -16.64 3.64
C LEU A 373 1.48 -16.32 2.85
N TYR A 374 1.61 -15.68 1.70
CA TYR A 374 0.47 -15.32 0.85
C TYR A 374 0.36 -16.27 -0.33
N GLU A 375 -0.86 -16.51 -0.76
CA GLU A 375 -1.14 -17.48 -1.82
C GLU A 375 -0.62 -16.97 -3.17
N ASN A 376 -0.06 -17.88 -3.98
CA ASN A 376 0.45 -17.58 -5.32
C ASN A 376 -0.01 -18.68 -6.29
N ASP A 377 -0.92 -18.32 -7.19
CA ASP A 377 -1.55 -19.22 -8.15
C ASP A 377 -0.64 -19.68 -9.28
N LEU A 378 0.53 -19.06 -9.47
CA LEU A 378 1.44 -19.47 -10.54
C LEU A 378 1.98 -20.89 -10.31
N ASN A 379 2.13 -21.31 -9.05
CA ASN A 379 2.60 -22.66 -8.71
C ASN A 379 1.66 -23.77 -9.20
N ASP A 380 0.37 -23.46 -9.32
CA ASP A 380 -0.64 -24.44 -9.69
C ASP A 380 -0.56 -24.88 -11.14
N ASP A 381 -0.03 -24.02 -12.02
CA ASP A 381 0.06 -24.29 -13.46
C ASP A 381 0.73 -25.66 -13.68
N TRP A 382 1.67 -26.02 -12.80
CA TRP A 382 2.57 -27.16 -12.93
C TRP A 382 2.35 -28.18 -11.80
N CYS A 383 1.32 -27.99 -10.96
CA CYS A 383 1.03 -28.84 -9.83
C CYS A 383 0.18 -30.05 -10.25
N ALA A 384 0.76 -31.25 -10.17
CA ALA A 384 0.04 -32.50 -10.32
C ALA A 384 -0.50 -33.00 -8.97
N ALA A 385 -1.39 -34.01 -9.02
CA ALA A 385 -1.92 -34.69 -7.84
C ALA A 385 -0.81 -35.13 -6.86
N ALA A 386 0.26 -35.75 -7.38
CA ALA A 386 1.40 -36.20 -6.59
C ALA A 386 2.16 -35.05 -5.89
N ASP A 387 2.27 -33.87 -6.51
CA ASP A 387 2.92 -32.70 -5.91
C ASP A 387 2.07 -32.16 -4.75
N ALA A 388 0.74 -32.09 -4.96
CA ALA A 388 -0.20 -31.69 -3.92
C ALA A 388 -0.19 -32.65 -2.73
N GLU A 389 -0.17 -33.96 -2.96
CA GLU A 389 -0.08 -34.95 -1.88
C GLU A 389 1.26 -34.86 -1.15
N HIS A 390 2.38 -34.69 -1.86
CA HIS A 390 3.68 -34.49 -1.23
C HIS A 390 3.70 -33.24 -0.36
N TYR A 391 3.20 -32.11 -0.87
CA TYR A 391 3.04 -30.89 -0.09
C TYR A 391 2.24 -31.11 1.20
N LEU A 392 1.07 -31.79 1.12
CA LEU A 392 0.22 -32.04 2.29
C LEU A 392 0.89 -32.95 3.32
N ARG A 393 1.63 -33.99 2.88
CA ARG A 393 2.39 -34.87 3.77
C ARG A 393 3.49 -34.12 4.50
N GLU A 394 4.36 -33.43 3.75
CA GLU A 394 5.48 -32.67 4.32
C GLU A 394 4.97 -31.58 5.27
N LEU A 395 3.88 -30.89 4.90
CA LEU A 395 3.27 -29.89 5.76
C LEU A 395 2.77 -30.50 7.06
N ALA A 396 2.05 -31.64 7.00
CA ALA A 396 1.56 -32.33 8.19
C ALA A 396 2.71 -32.83 9.08
N ASP A 397 3.81 -33.31 8.49
CA ASP A 397 4.95 -33.84 9.23
C ASP A 397 5.76 -32.74 9.93
N LEU A 398 6.00 -31.62 9.25
CA LEU A 398 6.66 -30.43 9.81
C LEU A 398 5.80 -29.72 10.85
N TYR A 399 4.51 -29.54 10.54
CA TYR A 399 3.57 -28.88 11.44
C TYR A 399 3.17 -29.78 12.61
N GLN A 400 3.34 -31.09 12.48
CA GLN A 400 3.03 -32.10 13.51
C GLN A 400 1.56 -32.15 13.94
N ALA A 401 0.66 -31.80 13.03
CA ALA A 401 -0.78 -31.83 13.21
C ALA A 401 -1.45 -31.99 11.84
N VAL A 402 -2.74 -32.36 11.84
CA VAL A 402 -3.53 -32.37 10.61
C VAL A 402 -3.70 -30.91 10.14
N PRO A 403 -3.11 -30.51 9.00
CA PRO A 403 -3.10 -29.11 8.61
C PRO A 403 -4.51 -28.68 8.14
N PRO A 404 -5.10 -27.62 8.72
CA PRO A 404 -6.32 -27.04 8.20
C PRO A 404 -6.04 -26.37 6.84
N GLN A 405 -7.06 -26.29 6.00
CA GLN A 405 -6.98 -25.66 4.67
C GLN A 405 -6.43 -24.23 4.71
N ASN A 406 -6.82 -23.45 5.71
CA ASN A 406 -6.41 -22.06 5.89
C ASN A 406 -5.27 -21.92 6.91
N LEU A 407 -4.41 -22.93 7.08
CA LEU A 407 -3.30 -22.90 8.05
C LEU A 407 -2.46 -21.63 7.93
N PHE A 408 -2.10 -21.25 6.69
CA PHE A 408 -1.29 -20.07 6.44
C PHE A 408 -2.02 -18.76 6.74
N ASP A 409 -3.32 -18.74 7.02
CA ASP A 409 -4.07 -17.56 7.47
C ASP A 409 -4.28 -17.50 8.98
N GLN A 410 -3.92 -18.58 9.68
CA GLN A 410 -4.06 -18.66 11.13
C GLN A 410 -3.04 -17.76 11.83
N ALA A 411 -3.49 -17.08 12.89
CA ALA A 411 -2.58 -16.34 13.75
C ALA A 411 -1.70 -17.31 14.54
N ASN A 412 -0.43 -16.95 14.73
CA ASN A 412 0.53 -17.66 15.57
C ASN A 412 0.81 -19.12 15.16
N PHE A 413 0.50 -19.53 13.93
CA PHE A 413 0.72 -20.93 13.53
C PHE A 413 2.19 -21.34 13.52
N LEU A 414 3.12 -20.38 13.35
CA LEU A 414 4.56 -20.62 13.41
C LEU A 414 5.16 -20.43 14.81
N LEU A 415 4.37 -19.94 15.76
CA LEU A 415 4.82 -19.67 17.12
C LEU A 415 5.11 -20.98 17.85
N GLY A 416 6.25 -21.05 18.55
CA GLY A 416 6.68 -22.20 19.32
C GLY A 416 7.53 -23.23 18.56
N PHE A 417 7.59 -23.16 17.23
CA PHE A 417 8.58 -23.91 16.43
C PHE A 417 9.95 -23.23 16.46
N ASP A 418 11.02 -24.00 16.28
CA ASP A 418 12.37 -23.49 16.06
C ASP A 418 12.54 -22.89 14.65
N ASP A 419 13.61 -22.13 14.45
CA ASP A 419 13.87 -21.40 13.21
C ASP A 419 14.09 -22.31 11.98
N ASN A 420 14.62 -23.52 12.16
CA ASN A 420 14.77 -24.47 11.07
C ASN A 420 13.40 -24.98 10.61
N THR A 421 12.57 -25.42 11.56
CA THR A 421 11.21 -25.89 11.29
C THR A 421 10.36 -24.79 10.64
N ARG A 422 10.42 -23.54 11.17
CA ARG A 422 9.74 -22.40 10.55
C ARG A 422 10.20 -22.16 9.12
N THR A 423 11.51 -22.21 8.87
CA THR A 423 12.07 -22.00 7.53
C THR A 423 11.61 -23.08 6.55
N GLN A 424 11.54 -24.34 7.00
CA GLN A 424 11.03 -25.45 6.18
C GLN A 424 9.53 -25.28 5.86
N ILE A 425 8.71 -24.90 6.83
CA ILE A 425 7.28 -24.61 6.60
C ILE A 425 7.10 -23.43 5.63
N LEU A 426 7.89 -22.36 5.77
CA LEU A 426 7.87 -21.22 4.85
C LEU A 426 8.29 -21.62 3.43
N ASN A 427 9.28 -22.51 3.28
CA ASN A 427 9.69 -23.02 1.97
C ASN A 427 8.56 -23.83 1.30
N LEU A 428 7.83 -24.66 2.05
CA LEU A 428 6.61 -25.29 1.55
C LEU A 428 5.55 -24.24 1.18
N GLY A 429 5.40 -23.20 2.00
CA GLY A 429 4.48 -22.09 1.76
C GLY A 429 4.73 -21.36 0.44
N ALA A 430 5.99 -21.19 0.03
CA ALA A 430 6.37 -20.53 -1.22
C ALA A 430 6.00 -21.34 -2.48
N GLY A 431 5.98 -22.67 -2.35
CA GLY A 431 5.66 -23.60 -3.44
C GLY A 431 4.25 -24.17 -3.37
N ARG A 432 3.42 -23.71 -2.42
CA ARG A 432 2.14 -24.38 -2.13
C ARG A 432 1.17 -24.32 -3.31
N PRO A 433 0.41 -25.39 -3.56
CA PRO A 433 -0.77 -25.30 -4.40
C PRO A 433 -1.83 -24.44 -3.72
N THR A 434 -2.60 -23.71 -4.53
CA THR A 434 -3.74 -22.96 -4.03
C THR A 434 -4.86 -23.88 -3.58
N VAL A 435 -5.74 -23.34 -2.75
CA VAL A 435 -6.99 -24.01 -2.38
C VAL A 435 -7.80 -24.42 -3.62
N ALA A 436 -7.89 -23.53 -4.61
CA ALA A 436 -8.61 -23.79 -5.85
C ALA A 436 -8.02 -24.97 -6.61
N LYS A 437 -6.68 -25.10 -6.67
CA LYS A 437 -6.02 -26.25 -7.31
C LYS A 437 -6.27 -27.56 -6.58
N ILE A 438 -6.26 -27.55 -5.25
CA ILE A 438 -6.60 -28.74 -4.45
C ILE A 438 -8.05 -29.16 -4.71
N GLN A 439 -8.99 -28.19 -4.78
CA GLN A 439 -10.39 -28.47 -5.07
C GLN A 439 -10.60 -28.98 -6.50
N GLU A 440 -9.86 -28.47 -7.48
CA GLU A 440 -9.86 -28.97 -8.87
C GLU A 440 -9.45 -30.44 -8.95
N ILE A 441 -8.39 -30.85 -8.23
CA ILE A 441 -7.85 -32.21 -8.30
C ILE A 441 -8.71 -33.21 -7.48
N TYR A 442 -9.11 -32.84 -6.26
CA TYR A 442 -9.70 -33.77 -5.28
C TYR A 442 -11.16 -33.47 -4.90
N GLY A 443 -11.71 -32.35 -5.37
CA GLY A 443 -13.04 -31.86 -4.98
C GLY A 443 -13.14 -31.27 -3.58
N SER A 444 -12.30 -31.68 -2.63
CA SER A 444 -12.25 -31.11 -1.28
C SER A 444 -10.88 -31.28 -0.60
N TRP A 445 -10.59 -30.41 0.37
CA TRP A 445 -9.40 -30.55 1.24
C TRP A 445 -9.38 -31.87 2.01
N LEU A 446 -10.54 -32.38 2.44
CA LEU A 446 -10.63 -33.65 3.16
C LEU A 446 -10.18 -34.83 2.28
N HIS A 447 -10.67 -34.89 1.05
CA HIS A 447 -10.26 -35.92 0.10
C HIS A 447 -8.77 -35.81 -0.25
N ALA A 448 -8.23 -34.59 -0.34
CA ALA A 448 -6.81 -34.39 -0.56
C ALA A 448 -5.95 -34.92 0.60
N LEU A 449 -6.38 -34.72 1.86
CA LEU A 449 -5.71 -35.27 3.04
C LEU A 449 -5.77 -36.81 3.10
N ILE A 450 -6.88 -37.42 2.68
CA ILE A 450 -7.02 -38.87 2.58
C ILE A 450 -6.10 -39.42 1.48
N ALA A 451 -6.11 -38.80 0.28
CA ALA A 451 -5.23 -39.19 -0.83
C ALA A 451 -3.74 -39.03 -0.46
N ALA A 452 -3.42 -38.00 0.31
CA ALA A 452 -2.08 -37.78 0.86
C ALA A 452 -1.73 -38.73 2.01
N GLU A 453 -2.61 -39.63 2.44
CA GLU A 453 -2.41 -40.49 3.62
C GLU A 453 -2.08 -39.71 4.91
N VAL A 454 -2.53 -38.46 5.00
CA VAL A 454 -2.53 -37.68 6.25
C VAL A 454 -3.69 -38.13 7.14
N LEU A 455 -4.79 -38.55 6.52
CA LEU A 455 -5.97 -39.12 7.16
C LEU A 455 -6.25 -40.52 6.60
N GLU A 456 -6.84 -41.39 7.41
CA GLU A 456 -7.12 -42.76 7.02
C GLU A 456 -8.28 -42.86 6.02
N ASP A 457 -8.23 -43.88 5.16
CA ASP A 457 -9.35 -44.25 4.30
C ASP A 457 -10.57 -44.64 5.18
N GLY A 458 -11.72 -44.02 4.91
CA GLY A 458 -12.92 -44.09 5.75
C GLY A 458 -13.16 -42.89 6.69
N THR A 459 -12.25 -41.91 6.71
CA THR A 459 -12.49 -40.63 7.39
C THR A 459 -13.68 -39.90 6.78
N HIS A 460 -14.66 -39.49 7.60
CA HIS A 460 -15.87 -38.82 7.11
C HIS A 460 -16.36 -37.72 8.05
N ARG A 461 -16.99 -36.70 7.46
CA ARG A 461 -17.65 -35.62 8.20
C ARG A 461 -18.95 -36.13 8.83
N THR A 462 -19.18 -35.74 10.06
CA THR A 462 -20.42 -35.92 10.82
C THR A 462 -21.04 -34.55 11.13
N SER A 463 -22.24 -34.51 11.71
CA SER A 463 -22.90 -33.25 12.08
C SER A 463 -22.17 -32.46 13.18
N ARG A 464 -21.23 -33.08 13.92
CA ARG A 464 -20.52 -32.47 15.06
C ARG A 464 -18.99 -32.53 14.97
N GLY A 465 -18.43 -32.97 13.85
CA GLY A 465 -16.97 -33.12 13.70
C GLY A 465 -16.58 -34.10 12.59
N THR A 466 -15.31 -34.50 12.57
CA THR A 466 -14.77 -35.48 11.62
C THR A 466 -14.38 -36.74 12.37
N ARG A 467 -15.00 -37.86 12.03
CA ARG A 467 -14.63 -39.15 12.62
C ARG A 467 -13.44 -39.73 11.85
N THR A 468 -12.38 -40.07 12.57
CA THR A 468 -11.09 -40.53 12.03
C THR A 468 -10.44 -41.51 13.01
N ILE A 469 -9.36 -42.18 12.62
CA ILE A 469 -8.60 -43.08 13.49
C ILE A 469 -7.25 -42.43 13.82
N ALA A 470 -6.71 -42.61 15.02
CA ALA A 470 -5.38 -42.14 15.38
C ALA A 470 -4.32 -43.22 15.08
N ALA A 471 -3.05 -42.85 15.12
CA ALA A 471 -1.93 -43.72 14.75
C ALA A 471 -1.81 -44.98 15.62
N ASP A 472 -2.31 -44.94 16.85
CA ASP A 472 -2.37 -46.08 17.78
C ASP A 472 -3.66 -46.92 17.67
N GLY A 473 -4.58 -46.53 16.78
CA GLY A 473 -5.87 -47.19 16.54
C GLY A 473 -7.05 -46.58 17.29
N HIS A 474 -6.88 -45.53 18.07
CA HIS A 474 -7.98 -44.86 18.74
C HIS A 474 -8.97 -44.20 17.76
N VAL A 475 -10.28 -44.29 18.03
CA VAL A 475 -11.32 -43.62 17.21
C VAL A 475 -11.55 -42.19 17.70
N CYS A 476 -11.14 -41.18 16.93
CA CYS A 476 -11.36 -39.77 17.28
C CYS A 476 -12.64 -39.23 16.64
N LEU A 477 -13.32 -38.31 17.34
CA LEU A 477 -14.54 -37.63 16.87
C LEU A 477 -14.25 -36.24 16.27
N SER A 478 -13.00 -35.79 16.37
CA SER A 478 -12.51 -34.56 15.75
C SER A 478 -11.07 -34.68 15.25
N LEU A 479 -10.68 -33.82 14.30
CA LEU A 479 -9.29 -33.73 13.82
C LEU A 479 -8.33 -33.21 14.90
N ALA A 480 -8.84 -32.43 15.86
CA ALA A 480 -8.08 -31.94 16.99
C ALA A 480 -7.76 -33.07 17.98
N GLU A 481 -8.72 -33.94 18.28
CA GLU A 481 -8.47 -35.16 19.06
C GLU A 481 -7.40 -36.03 18.39
N LYS A 482 -7.50 -36.29 17.07
CA LYS A 482 -6.47 -37.03 16.34
C LYS A 482 -5.09 -36.38 16.44
N THR A 483 -5.02 -35.05 16.31
CA THR A 483 -3.76 -34.31 16.43
C THR A 483 -3.12 -34.50 17.81
N ILE A 484 -3.92 -34.44 18.88
CA ILE A 484 -3.44 -34.62 20.26
C ILE A 484 -3.00 -36.07 20.49
N ASP A 485 -3.81 -37.04 20.04
CA ASP A 485 -3.54 -38.48 20.17
C ASP A 485 -2.27 -38.90 19.41
N ASP A 486 -2.18 -38.55 18.11
CA ASP A 486 -1.01 -38.82 17.27
C ASP A 486 0.27 -38.20 17.87
N TRP A 487 0.15 -37.01 18.47
CA TRP A 487 1.26 -36.38 19.17
C TRP A 487 1.70 -37.17 20.41
N LEU A 488 0.76 -37.54 21.29
CA LEU A 488 1.03 -38.37 22.48
C LEU A 488 1.72 -39.68 22.07
N THR A 489 1.17 -40.37 21.07
CA THR A 489 1.71 -41.59 20.48
C THR A 489 3.11 -41.39 19.91
N SER A 490 3.34 -40.30 19.16
CA SER A 490 4.64 -40.03 18.53
C SER A 490 5.76 -39.79 19.55
N TYR A 491 5.45 -39.26 20.72
CA TYR A 491 6.42 -39.10 21.82
C TYR A 491 6.46 -40.30 22.77
N GLY A 492 5.72 -41.38 22.47
CA GLY A 492 5.66 -42.58 23.31
C GLY A 492 4.99 -42.34 24.67
N ILE A 493 4.08 -41.38 24.74
CA ILE A 493 3.36 -41.01 25.95
C ILE A 493 2.14 -41.93 26.08
N GLU A 494 2.16 -42.79 27.09
CA GLU A 494 1.00 -43.63 27.41
C GLU A 494 -0.18 -42.76 27.84
N HIS A 495 -1.33 -43.00 27.22
CA HIS A 495 -2.53 -42.24 27.47
C HIS A 495 -3.77 -43.13 27.34
N THR A 496 -4.85 -42.72 28.01
CA THR A 496 -6.14 -43.43 27.98
C THR A 496 -7.22 -42.50 27.45
N ARG A 497 -8.12 -43.03 26.62
CA ARG A 497 -9.24 -42.27 26.05
C ARG A 497 -10.48 -42.29 26.91
N GLU A 498 -11.25 -41.21 26.81
CA GLU A 498 -12.57 -41.07 27.41
C GLU A 498 -12.64 -41.38 28.93
N PRO A 499 -11.64 -40.97 29.76
CA PRO A 499 -11.66 -41.19 31.20
C PRO A 499 -12.84 -40.44 31.84
N GLN A 500 -13.49 -41.09 32.81
CA GLN A 500 -14.63 -40.49 33.50
C GLN A 500 -14.17 -39.45 34.52
N TYR A 501 -14.82 -38.29 34.54
CA TYR A 501 -14.65 -37.34 35.63
C TYR A 501 -15.31 -37.87 36.91
N PRO A 502 -14.69 -37.67 38.09
CA PRO A 502 -15.28 -38.10 39.36
C PRO A 502 -16.70 -37.57 39.56
N ASP A 503 -17.57 -38.40 40.13
CA ASP A 503 -18.96 -38.04 40.50
C ASP A 503 -19.80 -37.42 39.37
N SER A 504 -19.55 -37.81 38.11
CA SER A 504 -20.31 -37.31 36.97
C SER A 504 -20.39 -38.30 35.80
N ASN A 505 -21.25 -38.01 34.83
CA ASN A 505 -21.30 -38.71 33.54
C ASN A 505 -20.38 -38.06 32.48
N TYR A 506 -19.63 -37.02 32.86
CA TYR A 506 -18.72 -36.37 31.94
C TYR A 506 -17.47 -37.22 31.73
N ARG A 507 -16.95 -37.19 30.50
CA ARG A 507 -15.70 -37.83 30.10
C ARG A 507 -14.75 -36.75 29.59
N ALA A 508 -13.47 -36.90 29.91
CA ALA A 508 -12.44 -36.12 29.25
C ALA A 508 -12.03 -36.76 27.93
N ASP A 509 -11.32 -36.07 27.05
CA ASP A 509 -10.84 -36.70 25.81
C ASP A 509 -9.71 -37.69 26.10
N PHE A 510 -8.73 -37.28 26.90
CA PHE A 510 -7.57 -38.11 27.26
C PHE A 510 -7.15 -37.96 28.73
N ARG A 511 -6.47 -38.99 29.26
CA ARG A 511 -5.74 -38.95 30.53
C ARG A 511 -4.32 -39.47 30.36
N VAL A 512 -3.35 -38.71 30.88
CA VAL A 512 -1.93 -39.04 30.96
C VAL A 512 -1.51 -38.96 32.43
N GLY A 513 -1.17 -40.09 33.05
CA GLY A 513 -0.94 -40.15 34.50
C GLY A 513 -2.18 -39.67 35.26
N ASP A 514 -2.05 -38.60 36.05
CA ASP A 514 -3.16 -37.96 36.78
C ASP A 514 -3.71 -36.69 36.11
N THR A 515 -3.21 -36.37 34.92
CA THR A 515 -3.58 -35.17 34.16
C THR A 515 -4.58 -35.52 33.08
N PHE A 516 -5.69 -34.78 33.02
CA PHE A 516 -6.71 -34.85 31.98
C PHE A 516 -6.39 -33.83 30.89
N ILE A 517 -6.57 -34.22 29.63
CA ILE A 517 -6.44 -33.34 28.46
C ILE A 517 -7.80 -33.28 27.77
N GLU A 518 -8.25 -32.07 27.47
CA GLU A 518 -9.58 -31.82 26.92
C GLU A 518 -9.53 -30.79 25.79
N TYR A 519 -10.13 -31.11 24.66
CA TYR A 519 -10.36 -30.22 23.54
C TYR A 519 -11.78 -29.65 23.55
N PHE A 520 -11.88 -28.34 23.76
CA PHE A 520 -13.14 -27.61 23.75
C PHE A 520 -13.42 -26.99 22.38
N GLY A 521 -13.85 -27.80 21.41
CA GLY A 521 -14.01 -27.39 20.01
C GLY A 521 -15.19 -26.48 19.65
N LEU A 522 -16.29 -26.50 20.42
CA LEU A 522 -17.54 -25.76 20.12
C LEU A 522 -17.76 -24.53 21.03
N THR A 523 -16.69 -23.77 21.28
CA THR A 523 -16.77 -22.51 22.06
C THR A 523 -17.71 -21.48 21.41
N GLY A 524 -18.60 -20.89 22.20
CA GLY A 524 -19.57 -19.86 21.74
C GLY A 524 -21.01 -20.35 21.59
N ASP A 525 -21.26 -21.67 21.73
CA ASP A 525 -22.60 -22.20 21.93
C ASP A 525 -22.96 -22.16 23.43
N PRO A 526 -24.08 -21.54 23.84
CA PRO A 526 -24.42 -21.37 25.26
C PRO A 526 -24.55 -22.68 26.04
N GLU A 527 -25.02 -23.75 25.40
CA GLU A 527 -25.18 -25.06 26.04
C GLU A 527 -23.81 -25.75 26.19
N TYR A 528 -22.95 -25.64 25.17
CA TYR A 528 -21.58 -26.15 25.21
C TYR A 528 -20.73 -25.42 26.24
N ASP A 529 -20.79 -24.09 26.28
CA ASP A 529 -20.07 -23.26 27.25
C ASP A 529 -20.52 -23.55 28.69
N ARG A 530 -21.79 -23.91 28.90
CA ARG A 530 -22.27 -24.44 30.19
C ARG A 530 -21.57 -25.75 30.55
N LYS A 531 -21.54 -26.73 29.64
CA LYS A 531 -20.87 -28.03 29.86
C LYS A 531 -19.36 -27.85 30.12
N THR A 532 -18.69 -26.97 29.38
CA THR A 532 -17.29 -26.61 29.61
C THR A 532 -17.07 -26.01 30.99
N ARG A 533 -17.95 -25.12 31.46
CA ARG A 533 -17.89 -24.56 32.83
C ARG A 533 -18.07 -25.63 33.90
N GLU A 534 -19.02 -26.55 33.71
CA GLU A 534 -19.26 -27.67 34.63
C GLU A 534 -18.06 -28.61 34.71
N LYS A 535 -17.47 -29.03 33.57
CA LYS A 535 -16.25 -29.85 33.53
C LYS A 535 -15.08 -29.17 34.25
N LYS A 536 -14.86 -27.87 34.01
CA LYS A 536 -13.81 -27.10 34.71
C LYS A 536 -14.07 -27.00 36.22
N ALA A 537 -15.33 -26.82 36.64
CA ALA A 537 -15.69 -26.77 38.04
C ALA A 537 -15.47 -28.12 38.73
N LEU A 538 -15.77 -29.20 38.03
CA LEU A 538 -15.55 -30.56 38.49
C LEU A 538 -14.06 -30.89 38.63
N ALA A 539 -13.24 -30.52 37.63
CA ALA A 539 -11.80 -30.66 37.72
C ALA A 539 -11.22 -29.94 38.95
N ARG A 540 -11.65 -28.69 39.20
CA ARG A 540 -11.25 -27.91 40.38
C ARG A 540 -11.70 -28.57 41.68
N ARG A 541 -12.95 -29.04 41.76
CA ARG A 541 -13.53 -29.68 42.95
C ARG A 541 -12.75 -30.92 43.34
N HIS A 542 -12.39 -31.75 42.36
CA HIS A 542 -11.71 -33.03 42.59
C HIS A 542 -10.19 -32.95 42.46
N LYS A 543 -9.64 -31.74 42.33
CA LYS A 543 -8.19 -31.50 42.14
C LYS A 543 -7.60 -32.31 40.96
N VAL A 544 -8.41 -32.55 39.93
CA VAL A 544 -7.94 -33.13 38.68
C VAL A 544 -7.11 -32.07 37.96
N ASP A 545 -5.88 -32.41 37.60
CA ASP A 545 -5.09 -31.52 36.76
C ASP A 545 -5.66 -31.54 35.34
N LEU A 546 -6.15 -30.40 34.85
CA LEU A 546 -6.83 -30.29 33.56
C LEU A 546 -6.02 -29.39 32.61
N ILE A 547 -5.64 -29.94 31.47
CA ILE A 547 -5.09 -29.22 30.32
C ILE A 547 -6.22 -28.97 29.33
N ALA A 548 -6.70 -27.73 29.30
CA ALA A 548 -7.70 -27.29 28.33
C ALA A 548 -7.04 -26.78 27.03
N ILE A 549 -7.50 -27.31 25.91
CA ILE A 549 -7.09 -26.96 24.55
C ILE A 549 -8.31 -26.43 23.79
N TYR A 550 -8.13 -25.34 23.05
CA TYR A 550 -9.19 -24.68 22.26
C TYR A 550 -8.83 -24.63 20.77
N PRO A 551 -9.76 -24.28 19.86
CA PRO A 551 -9.45 -24.13 18.43
C PRO A 551 -8.23 -23.24 18.14
N LYS A 552 -8.07 -22.11 18.86
CA LYS A 552 -6.90 -21.23 18.73
C LYS A 552 -5.58 -21.89 19.14
N ASP A 553 -5.64 -22.86 20.06
CA ASP A 553 -4.47 -23.59 20.53
C ASP A 553 -4.05 -24.64 19.48
N ILE A 554 -5.00 -25.27 18.79
CA ILE A 554 -4.71 -26.14 17.64
C ILE A 554 -4.13 -25.32 16.48
N ALA A 555 -4.66 -24.13 16.22
CA ALA A 555 -4.11 -23.22 15.21
C ALA A 555 -2.67 -22.77 15.51
N ALA A 556 -2.32 -22.62 16.80
CA ALA A 556 -0.98 -22.31 17.28
C ALA A 556 -0.26 -23.56 17.83
N TRP A 557 -0.32 -24.67 17.09
CA TRP A 557 0.09 -25.98 17.59
C TRP A 557 1.52 -26.03 18.15
N GLY A 558 2.50 -25.39 17.50
CA GLY A 558 3.88 -25.33 17.99
C GLY A 558 3.99 -24.81 19.43
N ARG A 559 3.28 -23.73 19.75
CA ARG A 559 3.19 -23.18 21.12
C ARG A 559 2.42 -24.13 22.04
N THR A 560 1.34 -24.71 21.54
CA THR A 560 0.47 -25.57 22.34
C THR A 560 1.17 -26.85 22.75
N GLN A 561 1.89 -27.52 21.85
CA GLN A 561 2.64 -28.72 22.20
C GLN A 561 3.73 -28.44 23.24
N ASN A 562 4.41 -27.29 23.16
CA ASN A 562 5.39 -26.88 24.17
C ASN A 562 4.71 -26.70 25.55
N ARG A 563 3.56 -26.03 25.59
CA ARG A 563 2.75 -25.85 26.81
C ARG A 563 2.28 -27.19 27.38
N VAL A 564 1.77 -28.09 26.53
CA VAL A 564 1.28 -29.41 26.95
C VAL A 564 2.44 -30.24 27.51
N ALA A 565 3.58 -30.27 26.80
CA ALA A 565 4.77 -30.99 27.23
C ALA A 565 5.30 -30.48 28.57
N GLU A 566 5.41 -29.15 28.75
CA GLU A 566 5.82 -28.54 30.01
C GLU A 566 4.92 -28.98 31.17
N ARG A 567 3.59 -28.96 30.97
CA ARG A 567 2.62 -29.38 32.00
C ARG A 567 2.66 -30.87 32.30
N LEU A 568 3.07 -31.69 31.34
CA LEU A 568 3.28 -33.14 31.52
C LEU A 568 4.70 -33.47 32.03
N GLY A 569 5.57 -32.47 32.20
CA GLY A 569 6.97 -32.68 32.62
C GLY A 569 7.86 -33.30 31.54
N ILE A 570 7.53 -33.09 30.26
CA ILE A 570 8.21 -33.69 29.10
C ILE A 570 9.11 -32.64 28.44
N ASN A 571 10.36 -33.02 28.16
CA ASN A 571 11.28 -32.16 27.42
C ASN A 571 11.32 -32.57 25.94
N LEU A 572 10.69 -31.77 25.08
CA LEU A 572 10.61 -32.04 23.64
C LEU A 572 11.95 -31.94 22.91
N SER A 573 12.96 -31.27 23.49
CA SER A 573 14.28 -31.16 22.85
C SER A 573 15.14 -32.42 23.04
N THR A 574 14.84 -33.24 24.06
CA THR A 574 15.59 -34.47 24.37
C THR A 574 14.78 -35.74 24.13
N THR A 575 13.45 -35.64 24.05
CA THR A 575 12.57 -36.80 23.81
C THR A 575 12.54 -37.12 22.33
N PHE A 576 12.95 -38.34 21.96
CA PHE A 576 12.91 -38.79 20.57
C PHE A 576 11.47 -38.95 20.09
N ARG A 577 11.10 -38.18 19.06
CA ARG A 577 9.82 -38.33 18.36
C ARG A 577 9.89 -39.51 17.39
N ARG A 578 9.02 -40.49 17.59
CA ARG A 578 8.80 -41.60 16.65
C ARG A 578 8.04 -41.07 15.43
N PRO A 579 8.50 -41.37 14.20
CA PRO A 579 7.71 -41.08 13.01
C PRO A 579 6.40 -41.85 13.08
N VAL A 580 5.28 -41.18 12.81
CA VAL A 580 4.02 -41.87 12.53
C VAL A 580 4.23 -42.60 11.20
N LEU A 581 4.20 -43.94 11.22
CA LEU A 581 4.47 -44.76 10.04
C LEU A 581 3.39 -44.51 8.98
N ARG A 582 3.78 -43.85 7.88
CA ARG A 582 2.97 -43.72 6.66
C ARG A 582 3.54 -44.65 5.58
N ARG A 583 2.74 -45.09 4.60
CA ARG A 583 3.30 -45.93 3.54
C ARG A 583 4.31 -45.10 2.74
N PRO A 584 5.50 -45.63 2.44
CA PRO A 584 6.47 -44.91 1.63
C PRO A 584 5.92 -44.72 0.21
N LEU A 585 5.96 -43.49 -0.27
CA LEU A 585 5.67 -43.19 -1.67
C LEU A 585 6.63 -43.94 -2.60
N MET A 586 6.12 -44.40 -3.73
CA MET A 586 6.99 -44.80 -4.84
C MET A 586 7.91 -43.64 -5.21
N LYS A 587 9.21 -43.93 -5.35
CA LYS A 587 10.19 -42.93 -5.78
C LYS A 587 9.76 -42.33 -7.11
N ARG A 588 9.55 -41.01 -7.06
CA ARG A 588 9.42 -40.03 -8.14
C ARG A 588 9.99 -40.53 -9.48
N ALA A 589 9.14 -40.65 -10.50
CA ALA A 589 9.57 -40.29 -11.84
C ALA A 589 9.55 -38.76 -11.88
N VAL A 590 10.68 -38.12 -12.20
CA VAL A 590 10.70 -36.69 -12.51
C VAL A 590 9.90 -36.54 -13.80
N VAL A 591 8.59 -36.31 -13.70
CA VAL A 591 7.79 -35.92 -14.85
C VAL A 591 8.32 -34.57 -15.27
N ARG A 592 8.98 -34.51 -16.43
CA ARG A 592 9.33 -33.23 -17.06
C ARG A 592 8.04 -32.47 -17.26
N LEU A 593 7.91 -31.36 -16.54
CA LEU A 593 6.78 -30.46 -16.65
C LEU A 593 6.65 -30.01 -18.11
N PRO A 594 5.43 -30.00 -18.69
CA PRO A 594 5.23 -29.46 -20.02
C PRO A 594 5.69 -28.00 -20.00
N SER A 595 6.62 -27.65 -20.88
CA SER A 595 7.04 -26.26 -21.04
C SER A 595 5.87 -25.44 -21.59
N PRO A 596 5.78 -24.14 -21.26
CA PRO A 596 4.83 -23.24 -21.91
C PRO A 596 4.92 -23.40 -23.43
N PRO A 597 3.79 -23.31 -24.16
CA PRO A 597 3.81 -23.41 -25.60
C PRO A 597 4.73 -22.34 -26.19
N PRO A 598 5.46 -22.65 -27.27
CA PRO A 598 6.31 -21.66 -27.92
C PRO A 598 5.44 -20.49 -28.41
N PRO A 599 6.00 -19.26 -28.44
CA PRO A 599 5.24 -18.11 -28.87
C PRO A 599 4.88 -18.23 -30.36
N ARG A 600 3.73 -17.67 -30.76
CA ARG A 600 3.26 -17.66 -32.16
C ARG A 600 4.40 -17.29 -33.11
N PRO A 601 4.65 -18.05 -34.21
CA PRO A 601 5.73 -17.76 -35.14
C PRO A 601 5.73 -16.30 -35.64
N ALA A 602 6.93 -15.75 -35.88
CA ALA A 602 7.04 -14.42 -36.48
C ALA A 602 6.45 -14.41 -37.89
N GLY A 603 5.63 -13.40 -38.16
CA GLY A 603 5.10 -13.08 -39.47
C GLY A 603 5.89 -11.95 -40.15
N PRO A 604 5.22 -11.13 -40.97
CA PRO A 604 5.80 -9.93 -41.57
C PRO A 604 6.38 -8.96 -40.54
N ALA A 605 7.24 -8.04 -41.02
CA ALA A 605 7.82 -6.99 -40.20
C ALA A 605 6.72 -6.17 -39.48
N ALA A 606 7.01 -5.78 -38.24
CA ALA A 606 6.12 -4.93 -37.45
C ALA A 606 5.85 -3.60 -38.18
N GLY A 607 4.62 -3.12 -38.13
CA GLY A 607 4.22 -1.91 -38.86
C GLY A 607 2.72 -1.70 -38.96
N TRP A 608 2.34 -0.61 -39.64
CA TRP A 608 0.95 -0.26 -39.92
C TRP A 608 0.49 -0.90 -41.22
N TYR A 609 -0.62 -1.64 -41.17
CA TYR A 609 -1.22 -2.31 -42.33
C TYR A 609 -2.73 -2.03 -42.36
N PRO A 610 -3.42 -2.22 -43.51
CA PRO A 610 -4.87 -2.07 -43.58
C PRO A 610 -5.58 -2.85 -42.47
N ASP A 611 -6.48 -2.19 -41.73
CA ASP A 611 -7.15 -2.81 -40.59
C ASP A 611 -8.01 -4.00 -41.04
N PRO A 612 -7.71 -5.23 -40.62
CA PRO A 612 -8.50 -6.41 -41.01
C PRO A 612 -9.95 -6.32 -40.53
N GLY A 613 -10.22 -5.61 -39.42
CA GLY A 613 -11.56 -5.39 -38.89
C GLY A 613 -12.32 -4.25 -39.56
N ARG A 614 -11.68 -3.45 -40.42
CA ARG A 614 -12.24 -2.24 -41.05
C ARG A 614 -12.85 -1.24 -40.06
N ARG A 615 -12.30 -1.18 -38.84
CA ARG A 615 -12.72 -0.27 -37.74
C ARG A 615 -11.88 1.01 -37.73
N GLY A 616 -10.63 0.92 -38.19
CA GLY A 616 -9.76 2.04 -38.54
C GLY A 616 -9.33 2.01 -40.02
N ALA A 617 -8.53 2.98 -40.43
CA ALA A 617 -7.86 2.99 -41.72
C ALA A 617 -6.70 1.97 -41.75
N SER A 618 -5.93 1.91 -40.67
CA SER A 618 -4.88 0.91 -40.48
C SER A 618 -4.84 0.44 -39.02
N ARG A 619 -4.31 -0.78 -38.80
CA ARG A 619 -4.06 -1.36 -37.48
C ARG A 619 -2.59 -1.74 -37.38
N TYR A 620 -2.01 -1.63 -36.19
CA TYR A 620 -0.62 -1.98 -35.98
C TYR A 620 -0.45 -3.50 -35.85
N TRP A 621 0.56 -4.04 -36.50
CA TRP A 621 1.03 -5.42 -36.40
C TRP A 621 2.38 -5.41 -35.68
N ASP A 622 2.54 -6.20 -34.61
CA ASP A 622 3.76 -6.22 -33.78
C ASP A 622 4.84 -7.19 -34.28
N GLY A 623 4.57 -7.90 -35.38
CA GLY A 623 5.41 -8.98 -35.91
C GLY A 623 4.82 -10.37 -35.69
N ARG A 624 3.87 -10.56 -34.77
CA ARG A 624 3.23 -11.85 -34.45
C ARG A 624 1.71 -11.75 -34.33
N PHE A 625 1.21 -10.63 -33.82
CA PHE A 625 -0.19 -10.34 -33.61
C PHE A 625 -0.55 -8.95 -34.14
N TRP A 626 -1.82 -8.80 -34.49
CA TRP A 626 -2.42 -7.47 -34.57
C TRP A 626 -2.49 -6.89 -33.15
N THR A 627 -2.51 -5.57 -33.01
CA THR A 627 -2.65 -4.90 -31.71
C THR A 627 -3.97 -4.12 -31.61
N THR A 628 -4.27 -3.61 -30.42
CA THR A 628 -5.43 -2.73 -30.19
C THR A 628 -5.23 -1.32 -30.74
N GLN A 629 -4.05 -1.00 -31.28
CA GLN A 629 -3.76 0.32 -31.84
C GLN A 629 -4.22 0.42 -33.29
N ILE A 630 -5.06 1.42 -33.58
CA ILE A 630 -5.53 1.77 -34.92
C ILE A 630 -5.18 3.22 -35.27
N ARG A 631 -5.12 3.52 -36.56
CA ARG A 631 -5.18 4.89 -37.09
C ARG A 631 -6.55 5.10 -37.73
N ASP A 632 -7.22 6.19 -37.38
CA ASP A 632 -8.46 6.57 -38.04
C ASP A 632 -8.19 7.15 -39.46
N PRO A 633 -9.21 7.41 -40.30
CA PRO A 633 -9.02 8.00 -41.62
C PRO A 633 -8.35 9.39 -41.66
N ARG A 634 -8.19 10.03 -40.50
CA ARG A 634 -7.47 11.31 -40.33
C ARG A 634 -6.07 11.10 -39.76
N ASP A 635 -5.55 9.86 -39.81
CA ASP A 635 -4.24 9.44 -39.30
C ASP A 635 -4.05 9.62 -37.79
N ARG A 636 -5.13 9.71 -37.01
CA ARG A 636 -5.05 9.85 -35.54
C ARG A 636 -4.92 8.47 -34.88
N LEU A 637 -3.94 8.33 -33.99
CA LEU A 637 -3.76 7.13 -33.17
C LEU A 637 -4.94 6.97 -32.20
N ARG A 638 -5.49 5.76 -32.13
CA ARG A 638 -6.54 5.39 -31.19
C ARG A 638 -6.38 3.96 -30.71
N ALA A 639 -6.94 3.68 -29.54
CA ALA A 639 -7.19 2.34 -29.04
C ALA A 639 -8.57 1.85 -29.50
N ASP A 640 -8.62 0.61 -29.97
CA ASP A 640 -9.84 -0.09 -30.37
C ASP A 640 -9.70 -1.60 -30.14
N THR A 641 -10.53 -2.10 -29.21
CA THR A 641 -10.65 -3.52 -28.87
C THR A 641 -11.93 -4.09 -29.49
N PRO A 642 -11.84 -4.81 -30.63
CA PRO A 642 -13.01 -5.33 -31.32
C PRO A 642 -13.76 -6.42 -30.57
N PHE A 643 -13.11 -7.09 -29.61
CA PHE A 643 -13.58 -8.33 -29.00
C PHE A 643 -13.69 -9.48 -30.04
N GLU A 644 -13.73 -10.74 -29.59
CA GLU A 644 -13.72 -11.92 -30.49
C GLU A 644 -14.88 -11.91 -31.52
N ASP A 645 -16.02 -11.33 -31.17
CA ASP A 645 -17.20 -11.22 -32.05
C ASP A 645 -17.13 -10.10 -33.10
N GLY A 646 -16.19 -9.16 -32.96
CA GLY A 646 -16.04 -7.98 -33.82
C GLY A 646 -17.22 -7.00 -33.81
N ALA A 647 -18.26 -7.26 -33.00
CA ALA A 647 -19.56 -6.56 -33.03
C ALA A 647 -19.61 -5.32 -32.13
N SER A 648 -18.63 -5.16 -31.24
CA SER A 648 -18.54 -3.99 -30.37
C SER A 648 -18.39 -2.70 -31.19
N ARG A 649 -18.99 -1.58 -30.77
CA ARG A 649 -18.70 -0.29 -31.42
C ARG A 649 -17.36 0.25 -30.90
N PRO A 650 -16.48 0.79 -31.76
CA PRO A 650 -15.25 1.44 -31.31
C PRO A 650 -15.56 2.58 -30.34
N VAL A 651 -14.82 2.64 -29.23
CA VAL A 651 -14.84 3.81 -28.36
C VAL A 651 -14.08 4.92 -29.07
N LYS A 652 -14.77 6.02 -29.39
CA LYS A 652 -14.20 7.14 -30.18
C LYS A 652 -13.74 8.32 -29.32
N GLY A 653 -13.90 8.23 -28.00
CA GLY A 653 -13.66 9.32 -27.05
C GLY A 653 -13.23 8.80 -25.68
N THR A 654 -13.49 9.59 -24.64
CA THR A 654 -13.11 9.34 -23.23
C THR A 654 -14.16 8.59 -22.43
N ASP A 655 -15.36 8.46 -22.99
CA ASP A 655 -16.51 7.98 -22.25
C ASP A 655 -17.00 6.66 -22.85
N VAL A 656 -17.41 5.77 -21.97
CA VAL A 656 -18.00 4.47 -22.30
C VAL A 656 -19.49 4.58 -22.01
N HIS A 657 -20.31 4.53 -23.06
CA HIS A 657 -21.77 4.68 -22.96
C HIS A 657 -22.26 5.97 -22.29
N GLY A 658 -21.44 7.05 -22.33
CA GLY A 658 -21.76 8.34 -21.70
C GLY A 658 -21.33 8.46 -20.24
N GLU A 659 -20.62 7.46 -19.72
CA GLU A 659 -20.04 7.46 -18.38
C GLU A 659 -18.49 7.43 -18.47
N SER A 660 -17.81 7.95 -17.44
CA SER A 660 -16.35 7.80 -17.33
C SER A 660 -15.96 6.35 -17.05
N ALA A 661 -14.74 5.96 -17.42
CA ALA A 661 -14.25 4.59 -17.24
C ALA A 661 -14.34 4.12 -15.77
N ASP A 662 -13.99 4.98 -14.81
CA ASP A 662 -14.08 4.69 -13.37
C ASP A 662 -15.52 4.40 -12.92
N ARG A 663 -16.49 5.20 -13.38
CA ARG A 663 -17.91 5.00 -13.05
C ARG A 663 -18.43 3.68 -13.60
N VAL A 664 -18.02 3.31 -14.81
CA VAL A 664 -18.38 2.01 -15.40
C VAL A 664 -17.79 0.85 -14.61
N VAL A 665 -16.52 0.92 -14.18
CA VAL A 665 -15.88 -0.13 -13.37
C VAL A 665 -16.57 -0.28 -12.01
N GLU A 666 -16.90 0.83 -11.35
CA GLU A 666 -17.67 0.84 -10.10
C GLU A 666 -19.05 0.19 -10.31
N ARG A 667 -19.79 0.61 -11.35
CA ARG A 667 -21.12 0.08 -11.68
C ARG A 667 -21.12 -1.41 -11.95
N ILE A 668 -20.12 -1.94 -12.68
CA ILE A 668 -19.98 -3.39 -12.92
C ILE A 668 -19.91 -4.14 -11.58
N SER A 669 -19.10 -3.63 -10.66
CA SER A 669 -18.91 -4.23 -9.33
C SER A 669 -20.18 -4.12 -8.46
N GLU A 670 -20.83 -2.95 -8.47
CA GLU A 670 -22.06 -2.70 -7.69
C GLU A 670 -23.25 -3.53 -8.18
N SER A 671 -23.38 -3.69 -9.50
CA SER A 671 -24.46 -4.48 -10.11
C SER A 671 -24.23 -5.99 -10.03
N GLY A 672 -22.99 -6.43 -9.75
CA GLY A 672 -22.62 -7.85 -9.79
C GLY A 672 -22.51 -8.43 -11.20
N LEU A 673 -22.41 -7.58 -12.22
CA LEU A 673 -22.33 -8.01 -13.62
C LEU A 673 -21.12 -8.90 -13.87
N ASP A 674 -20.01 -8.66 -13.19
CA ASP A 674 -18.80 -9.49 -13.22
C ASP A 674 -19.04 -10.95 -12.79
N ARG A 675 -20.05 -11.19 -11.96
CA ARG A 675 -20.47 -12.53 -11.52
C ARG A 675 -21.55 -13.11 -12.44
N ASP A 676 -22.52 -12.30 -12.84
CA ASP A 676 -23.70 -12.75 -13.58
C ASP A 676 -23.44 -12.91 -15.10
N ASP A 677 -22.66 -12.00 -15.70
CA ASP A 677 -22.20 -12.02 -17.08
C ASP A 677 -20.71 -11.60 -17.17
N PRO A 678 -19.78 -12.51 -16.83
CA PRO A 678 -18.36 -12.22 -16.81
C PRO A 678 -17.80 -11.78 -18.17
N GLU A 679 -18.35 -12.27 -19.28
CA GLU A 679 -17.92 -11.88 -20.62
C GLU A 679 -18.42 -10.48 -21.01
N GLY A 680 -19.65 -10.15 -20.62
CA GLY A 680 -20.19 -8.80 -20.74
C GLY A 680 -19.41 -7.77 -19.92
N ALA A 681 -18.98 -8.13 -18.71
CA ALA A 681 -18.10 -7.31 -17.88
C ALA A 681 -16.72 -7.12 -18.53
N LEU A 682 -16.10 -8.21 -19.03
CA LEU A 682 -14.82 -8.14 -19.73
C LEU A 682 -14.86 -7.20 -20.95
N ARG A 683 -15.93 -7.28 -21.75
CA ARG A 683 -16.13 -6.41 -22.90
C ARG A 683 -16.15 -4.93 -22.48
N GLN A 684 -16.83 -4.60 -21.38
CA GLN A 684 -16.91 -3.23 -20.87
C GLN A 684 -15.57 -2.75 -20.28
N TRP A 685 -14.82 -3.61 -19.58
CA TRP A 685 -13.47 -3.26 -19.13
C TRP A 685 -12.54 -2.93 -20.29
N TYR A 686 -12.62 -3.64 -21.42
CA TYR A 686 -11.87 -3.27 -22.62
C TYR A 686 -12.29 -1.94 -23.23
N GLN A 687 -13.58 -1.63 -23.24
CA GLN A 687 -14.05 -0.31 -23.66
C GLN A 687 -13.52 0.79 -22.72
N CYS A 688 -13.45 0.53 -21.42
CA CYS A 688 -12.81 1.44 -20.46
C CYS A 688 -11.32 1.61 -20.74
N MET A 689 -10.57 0.54 -21.03
CA MET A 689 -9.17 0.65 -21.43
C MET A 689 -9.00 1.47 -22.70
N ASP A 690 -9.83 1.23 -23.73
CA ASP A 690 -9.81 2.00 -24.96
C ASP A 690 -10.07 3.49 -24.68
N ALA A 691 -11.05 3.80 -23.83
CA ALA A 691 -11.39 5.17 -23.43
C ALA A 691 -10.23 5.89 -22.73
N GLU A 692 -9.60 5.21 -21.76
CA GLU A 692 -8.45 5.70 -21.00
C GLU A 692 -7.23 5.94 -21.90
N GLU A 693 -6.91 4.99 -22.78
CA GLU A 693 -5.81 5.13 -23.74
C GLU A 693 -6.07 6.28 -24.72
N ASN A 694 -7.29 6.36 -25.25
CA ASN A 694 -7.70 7.46 -26.14
C ASN A 694 -7.68 8.82 -25.42
N ASN A 695 -7.97 8.88 -24.13
CA ASN A 695 -7.83 10.09 -23.32
C ASN A 695 -6.36 10.49 -23.21
N SER A 696 -5.49 9.52 -22.91
CA SER A 696 -4.05 9.74 -22.70
C SER A 696 -3.30 10.23 -23.95
N HIS A 697 -3.87 10.00 -25.14
CA HIS A 697 -3.33 10.44 -26.43
C HIS A 697 -3.85 11.80 -26.89
N ARG A 698 -4.74 12.47 -26.14
CA ARG A 698 -5.17 13.83 -26.48
C ARG A 698 -3.99 14.79 -26.32
N GLU A 699 -3.83 15.71 -27.27
CA GLU A 699 -2.95 16.86 -27.09
C GLU A 699 -3.40 17.59 -25.82
N VAL A 700 -2.48 17.73 -24.86
CA VAL A 700 -2.72 18.47 -23.63
C VAL A 700 -3.08 19.89 -24.05
N ILE A 701 -4.32 20.30 -23.78
CA ILE A 701 -4.69 21.71 -23.91
C ILE A 701 -3.96 22.41 -22.78
N PRO A 702 -3.11 23.43 -23.06
CA PRO A 702 -2.48 24.20 -22.01
C PRO A 702 -3.55 24.74 -21.06
N GLY A 703 -3.53 24.32 -19.79
CA GLY A 703 -4.51 24.70 -18.78
C GLY A 703 -5.69 23.75 -18.54
N SER A 704 -5.73 22.55 -19.13
CA SER A 704 -6.73 21.53 -18.74
C SER A 704 -6.22 20.63 -17.60
N GLU A 705 -7.00 20.46 -16.53
CA GLU A 705 -6.82 19.52 -15.40
C GLU A 705 -6.80 18.02 -15.81
N LEU A 706 -6.59 17.69 -17.09
CA LEU A 706 -6.69 16.32 -17.60
C LEU A 706 -5.49 15.48 -17.15
N TYR A 707 -5.80 14.43 -16.37
CA TYR A 707 -4.87 13.43 -15.87
C TYR A 707 -3.96 12.85 -16.97
N GLU A 708 -2.63 13.04 -16.81
CA GLU A 708 -1.63 12.50 -17.74
C GLU A 708 -1.41 10.99 -17.54
N GLY A 709 -2.25 10.15 -18.15
CA GLY A 709 -2.02 8.70 -18.25
C GLY A 709 -3.26 7.85 -17.97
N VAL A 710 -3.11 6.53 -18.07
CA VAL A 710 -4.21 5.59 -17.89
C VAL A 710 -4.42 5.21 -16.41
N ALA A 711 -5.68 5.06 -16.00
CA ALA A 711 -6.05 4.46 -14.72
C ALA A 711 -5.84 2.92 -14.73
N PRO A 712 -5.45 2.29 -13.60
CA PRO A 712 -5.15 0.86 -13.54
C PRO A 712 -6.41 -0.01 -13.43
N ALA A 713 -7.51 0.54 -12.94
CA ALA A 713 -8.70 -0.21 -12.53
C ALA A 713 -9.26 -1.14 -13.62
N PRO A 714 -9.51 -0.69 -14.87
CA PRO A 714 -10.03 -1.57 -15.91
C PRO A 714 -9.05 -2.69 -16.28
N TYR A 715 -7.74 -2.40 -16.30
CA TYR A 715 -6.69 -3.39 -16.57
C TYR A 715 -6.60 -4.43 -15.47
N HIS A 716 -6.67 -4.00 -14.21
CA HIS A 716 -6.65 -4.89 -13.06
C HIS A 716 -7.83 -5.87 -13.12
N SER A 717 -9.05 -5.36 -13.30
CA SER A 717 -10.24 -6.21 -13.37
C SER A 717 -10.19 -7.22 -14.52
N ALA A 718 -9.75 -6.80 -15.71
CA ALA A 718 -9.60 -7.73 -16.83
C ALA A 718 -8.45 -8.74 -16.64
N ALA A 719 -7.34 -8.35 -16.01
CA ALA A 719 -6.27 -9.29 -15.68
C ALA A 719 -6.74 -10.33 -14.66
N SER A 720 -7.45 -9.90 -13.61
CA SER A 720 -8.06 -10.79 -12.61
C SER A 720 -9.02 -11.81 -13.24
N TYR A 721 -9.82 -11.40 -14.23
CA TYR A 721 -10.70 -12.32 -14.97
C TYR A 721 -9.95 -13.51 -15.58
N PHE A 722 -8.79 -13.28 -16.19
CA PHE A 722 -7.97 -14.36 -16.77
C PHE A 722 -7.15 -15.11 -15.73
N GLN A 723 -6.70 -14.42 -14.68
CA GLN A 723 -6.00 -15.03 -13.56
C GLN A 723 -6.85 -16.11 -12.90
N GLU A 724 -8.11 -15.81 -12.58
CA GLU A 724 -9.07 -16.76 -11.99
C GLU A 724 -9.31 -17.99 -12.88
N ARG A 725 -9.20 -17.81 -14.19
CA ARG A 725 -9.37 -18.87 -15.21
C ARG A 725 -8.05 -19.55 -15.60
N ARG A 726 -6.93 -19.17 -14.98
CA ARG A 726 -5.57 -19.66 -15.26
C ARG A 726 -5.14 -19.50 -16.73
N ASN A 727 -5.67 -18.51 -17.45
CA ASN A 727 -5.29 -18.24 -18.82
C ASN A 727 -4.08 -17.28 -18.86
N ARG A 728 -2.88 -17.83 -18.65
CA ARG A 728 -1.62 -17.05 -18.55
C ARG A 728 -1.29 -16.22 -19.79
N PRO A 729 -1.46 -16.72 -21.02
CA PRO A 729 -1.22 -15.90 -22.21
C PRO A 729 -2.14 -14.69 -22.29
N ALA A 730 -3.41 -14.85 -21.91
CA ALA A 730 -4.40 -13.78 -21.90
C ALA A 730 -4.16 -12.75 -20.78
N GLU A 731 -3.92 -13.24 -19.56
CA GLU A 731 -3.56 -12.42 -18.40
C GLU A 731 -2.33 -11.56 -18.74
N LEU A 732 -1.29 -12.19 -19.29
CA LEU A 732 -0.07 -11.49 -19.68
C LEU A 732 -0.33 -10.46 -20.78
N ALA A 733 -1.19 -10.74 -21.78
CA ALA A 733 -1.53 -9.76 -22.82
C ALA A 733 -2.18 -8.48 -22.24
N VAL A 734 -3.08 -8.61 -21.25
CA VAL A 734 -3.67 -7.45 -20.54
C VAL A 734 -2.60 -6.67 -19.80
N LEU A 735 -1.72 -7.36 -19.08
CA LEU A 735 -0.66 -6.73 -18.30
C LEU A 735 0.41 -6.05 -19.17
N GLU A 736 0.74 -6.61 -20.33
CA GLU A 736 1.61 -5.97 -21.33
C GLU A 736 0.97 -4.72 -21.91
N ARG A 737 -0.32 -4.77 -22.21
CA ARG A 737 -1.07 -3.61 -22.69
C ARG A 737 -1.00 -2.48 -21.68
N PHE A 738 -1.28 -2.76 -20.40
CA PHE A 738 -1.13 -1.78 -19.32
C PHE A 738 0.29 -1.22 -19.24
N ALA A 739 1.30 -2.10 -19.28
CA ALA A 739 2.70 -1.70 -19.13
C ALA A 739 3.24 -0.84 -20.30
N ALA A 740 2.60 -0.90 -21.47
CA ALA A 740 2.96 -0.09 -22.63
C ALA A 740 2.46 1.36 -22.54
N GLN A 741 1.57 1.66 -21.59
CA GLN A 741 0.96 2.99 -21.45
C GLN A 741 1.72 3.90 -20.48
N ARG A 742 1.53 5.21 -20.64
CA ARG A 742 1.88 6.20 -19.61
C ARG A 742 0.87 6.06 -18.46
N HIS A 743 1.33 5.83 -17.23
CA HIS A 743 0.46 5.69 -16.05
C HIS A 743 0.23 7.04 -15.39
N ALA A 744 -0.98 7.29 -14.91
CA ALA A 744 -1.30 8.53 -14.20
C ALA A 744 -0.44 8.69 -12.90
N PRO A 745 -0.14 9.93 -12.47
CA PRO A 745 0.60 10.17 -11.23
C PRO A 745 -0.12 9.59 -10.00
N GLY A 746 0.63 8.92 -9.11
CA GLY A 746 0.08 8.37 -7.86
C GLY A 746 -0.63 7.01 -8.00
N VAL A 747 -0.68 6.45 -9.21
CA VAL A 747 -1.23 5.10 -9.45
C VAL A 747 -0.35 4.04 -8.75
N GLY A 748 -0.90 2.86 -8.46
CA GLY A 748 -0.18 1.68 -7.97
C GLY A 748 0.28 0.66 -9.04
N PRO A 749 1.02 1.01 -10.12
CA PRO A 749 1.53 0.04 -11.09
C PRO A 749 2.38 -1.11 -10.55
N PRO A 750 3.14 -1.00 -9.43
CA PRO A 750 4.13 -2.02 -9.07
C PRO A 750 3.58 -3.44 -8.96
N GLN A 751 2.35 -3.63 -8.49
CA GLN A 751 1.76 -4.97 -8.33
C GLN A 751 1.48 -5.65 -9.67
N MET A 752 0.84 -4.93 -10.61
CA MET A 752 0.54 -5.46 -11.94
C MET A 752 1.80 -5.70 -12.76
N LEU A 753 2.80 -4.80 -12.66
CA LEU A 753 4.09 -4.97 -13.33
C LEU A 753 4.89 -6.15 -12.75
N ALA A 754 4.92 -6.30 -11.42
CA ALA A 754 5.55 -7.44 -10.77
C ALA A 754 4.87 -8.76 -11.17
N ARG A 755 3.53 -8.76 -11.28
CA ARG A 755 2.76 -9.91 -11.75
C ARG A 755 3.12 -10.29 -13.19
N ARG A 756 3.16 -9.31 -14.10
CA ARG A 756 3.60 -9.48 -15.49
C ARG A 756 4.97 -10.15 -15.56
N ASP A 757 5.92 -9.63 -14.79
CA ASP A 757 7.31 -10.11 -14.79
C ASP A 757 7.41 -11.54 -14.22
N ALA A 758 6.60 -11.85 -13.19
CA ALA A 758 6.52 -13.19 -12.63
C ALA A 758 5.99 -14.23 -13.64
N ILE A 759 4.95 -13.89 -14.42
CA ILE A 759 4.41 -14.76 -15.48
C ILE A 759 5.45 -14.95 -16.60
N ARG A 760 6.08 -13.86 -17.07
CA ARG A 760 7.16 -13.92 -18.08
C ARG A 760 8.33 -14.79 -17.65
N LYS A 761 8.76 -14.68 -16.39
CA LYS A 761 9.88 -15.47 -15.85
C LYS A 761 9.59 -16.98 -15.88
N ARG A 762 8.32 -17.39 -15.90
CA ARG A 762 7.90 -18.80 -16.06
C ARG A 762 7.85 -19.26 -17.51
N GLY A 763 8.19 -18.40 -18.48
CA GLY A 763 8.28 -18.72 -19.90
C GLY A 763 6.97 -18.55 -20.67
N TRP A 764 5.95 -17.97 -20.06
CA TRP A 764 4.70 -17.64 -20.75
C TRP A 764 4.87 -16.41 -21.65
N HIS A 765 4.07 -16.37 -22.72
CA HIS A 765 4.09 -15.30 -23.73
C HIS A 765 2.70 -14.68 -23.87
N PRO A 766 2.59 -13.35 -24.10
CA PRO A 766 1.30 -12.69 -24.26
C PRO A 766 0.61 -13.19 -25.53
N ASP A 767 -0.70 -13.40 -25.44
CA ASP A 767 -1.55 -13.75 -26.58
C ASP A 767 -2.85 -12.90 -26.54
N PRO A 768 -2.92 -11.83 -27.35
CA PRO A 768 -4.11 -10.97 -27.45
C PRO A 768 -5.37 -11.68 -27.97
N ILE A 769 -5.22 -12.81 -28.68
CA ILE A 769 -6.34 -13.63 -29.15
C ILE A 769 -6.88 -14.45 -27.99
N ALA A 770 -5.99 -15.06 -27.19
CA ALA A 770 -6.39 -15.75 -25.96
C ALA A 770 -7.06 -14.78 -24.97
N ALA A 771 -6.66 -13.50 -24.98
CA ALA A 771 -7.30 -12.43 -24.23
C ALA A 771 -8.63 -11.95 -24.84
N LYS A 772 -9.09 -12.49 -25.97
CA LYS A 772 -10.29 -12.00 -26.66
C LYS A 772 -10.25 -10.50 -26.99
N MET A 773 -9.08 -9.86 -26.97
CA MET A 773 -8.96 -8.45 -27.37
C MET A 773 -9.15 -8.31 -28.88
N LEU A 774 -8.66 -9.30 -29.61
CA LEU A 774 -8.65 -9.32 -31.06
C LEU A 774 -9.14 -10.69 -31.56
N PRO A 775 -9.97 -10.72 -32.61
CA PRO A 775 -10.19 -11.93 -33.39
C PRO A 775 -8.88 -12.46 -33.97
N ASP A 776 -8.83 -13.76 -34.29
CA ASP A 776 -7.69 -14.37 -34.97
C ASP A 776 -7.63 -14.00 -36.46
N TYR A 777 -7.34 -12.72 -36.73
CA TYR A 777 -7.13 -12.23 -38.08
C TYR A 777 -5.86 -12.84 -38.68
N PRO A 778 -5.86 -13.15 -39.99
CA PRO A 778 -4.64 -13.61 -40.66
C PRO A 778 -3.54 -12.54 -40.60
N PRO A 779 -2.25 -12.93 -40.65
CA PRO A 779 -1.14 -12.00 -40.76
C PRO A 779 -1.29 -11.07 -41.98
N PRO A 780 -0.77 -9.83 -41.92
CA PRO A 780 -0.88 -8.89 -43.03
C PRO A 780 -0.26 -9.45 -44.31
N ARG A 781 -0.93 -9.24 -45.44
CA ARG A 781 -0.37 -9.59 -46.74
C ARG A 781 0.63 -8.51 -47.15
N VAL A 782 1.92 -8.84 -47.13
CA VAL A 782 2.94 -7.99 -47.77
C VAL A 782 2.80 -8.23 -49.27
N LEU A 783 2.27 -7.25 -49.99
CA LEU A 783 2.40 -7.22 -51.44
C LEU A 783 3.90 -7.10 -51.72
N ARG A 784 4.52 -8.18 -52.21
CA ARG A 784 5.86 -8.08 -52.79
C ARG A 784 5.73 -7.19 -54.02
N LEU A 785 6.27 -5.97 -53.91
CA LEU A 785 6.49 -5.09 -55.06
C LEU A 785 7.48 -5.73 -56.02
#